data_AF-W9D9S0-F1
#
_entry.id   AF-W9D9S0-F1
#
_cell.length_a   1.000
_cell.length_b   1.000
_cell.length_c   1.000
_cell.angle_alpha   90.00
_cell.angle_beta   90.00
_cell.angle_gamma   90.00
#
_symmetry.space_group_name_H-M   'P 1'
#
loop_
_entity.id
_entity.type
_entity.pdbx_description
1 polymer ?
#
loop_
_entity_poly.entity_id
_entity_poly.type
_entity_poly.pdbx_seq_one_letter_code
_entity_poly.pdbx_strand_id
1 'polypeptide(L)'
;MKIRSSGYAHLLAPGAIGPMAVPNRVVLPAMDMNLCVDGEIEEGDVAHFAARAAGGTGLIITGCCAVAYPVGCASTKEPGLSEDRFIPGLAALADAVHAEGSKLCVQMTHHGRVARIDTIDDRPLLVASTPAGSRDLSALADNTPAELQKMAAVSGGKSATYHEATQDDIDWLVRCFADAAGRVQTAGGDAVEIHCAHGYVLGGFLSRADNQRTDGYGGSLENRARLACEVIAAVKERVGDSLAVIVRVAGREFGEEGGLTPEEAVGAAKLFQAAGADAIHVTGWGRNPFSNFTDGPLPDTVGAYVELAADVKKAVSIPVITVGRMLPEVGEAAIAEGKTDFVAMGRQLLADPDLVSKLRAGRPERIRPCINCYVCVQENFWDGTPVCAVNPALGDETVLPLVRTASPKHVVVVGAGPGGLEAARVAAERGHRVTLLDKGDRLGGTLWFSSLTTPDNHRLLRWLKNEVERLDVDIRLRTEATKESVGSLAPDVVIVATGAVRDRPDVPGGHLPHVHTGDSLRAVMTGSGDLSQVSWFLRMAGRLGRLSGITRSPKAIRTVTRAFLPMGKDVVVIGGSLVGLELSEFLAERGRNVTLVEAGQQLGVPMALPRRWTAGDGRTRVAQIVQGPRHRVGRTERIEGPGRGQDHVERRWNRGVRQHRAQLVRTETERGPAVTVRAGPAQRPPGAAADPDRHMILHGVRLHHQVRIVVEAPVVLRPGRRQRCAQGRDRVVGAGAAIVERCPDEVELLLERAHAHAQHQTAAADPIEGSVSLRDLQRVVVAQHENVRDQVQPVGGGRKVSERGQRIPVASAPDLGHLDWHRDVFAARDVVEAQVVRASRDPGDVVDGRRLFPVRAGARVLDQDRTRDP
;
A
#
# COMPACT_ATOMS: atom_id res chain seq x y z
N MET A 1 0.99 11.62 44.82
CA MET A 1 1.50 11.37 43.46
C MET A 1 0.58 12.09 42.47
N LYS A 2 0.97 13.24 41.92
CA LYS A 2 0.12 13.97 40.95
C LYS A 2 0.23 13.28 39.60
N ILE A 3 -0.80 12.55 39.19
CA ILE A 3 -0.96 12.10 37.80
C ILE A 3 -0.97 13.37 36.95
N ARG A 4 0.02 13.54 36.07
CA ARG A 4 -0.05 14.58 35.04
C ARG A 4 -1.25 14.22 34.16
N SER A 5 -2.21 15.14 34.02
CA SER A 5 -3.35 14.94 33.12
C SER A 5 -2.83 14.56 31.75
N SER A 6 -3.18 13.36 31.28
CA SER A 6 -2.89 12.93 29.91
C SER A 6 -3.48 13.97 28.95
N GLY A 7 -2.69 14.48 28.00
CA GLY A 7 -3.16 15.42 26.97
C GLY A 7 -4.10 14.81 25.92
N TYR A 8 -4.81 13.75 26.31
CA TYR A 8 -5.69 12.89 25.52
C TYR A 8 -6.90 12.46 26.38
N ALA A 9 -7.32 13.33 27.31
CA ALA A 9 -8.34 13.01 28.30
C ALA A 9 -9.72 12.80 27.66
N HIS A 10 -10.00 13.47 26.54
CA HIS A 10 -11.24 13.28 25.81
C HIS A 10 -11.24 11.95 25.05
N LEU A 11 -10.20 11.62 24.28
CA LEU A 11 -10.09 10.32 23.58
C LEU A 11 -10.10 9.13 24.53
N LEU A 12 -9.47 9.26 25.69
CA LEU A 12 -9.36 8.19 26.68
C LEU A 12 -10.57 8.09 27.62
N ALA A 13 -11.49 9.05 27.60
CA ALA A 13 -12.73 8.97 28.36
C ALA A 13 -13.67 7.90 27.76
N PRO A 14 -14.41 7.15 28.59
CA PRO A 14 -15.43 6.24 28.09
C PRO A 14 -16.56 6.97 27.35
N GLY A 15 -17.36 6.20 26.63
CA GLY A 15 -18.55 6.64 25.92
C GLY A 15 -19.61 5.55 25.89
N ALA A 16 -20.74 5.84 25.23
CA ALA A 16 -21.78 4.85 24.97
C ALA A 16 -22.33 5.04 23.55
N ILE A 17 -22.81 3.97 22.95
CA ILE A 17 -23.49 3.94 21.66
C ILE A 17 -24.71 3.02 21.83
N GLY A 18 -25.91 3.60 21.85
CA GLY A 18 -27.14 2.87 22.20
C GLY A 18 -26.98 2.11 23.53
N PRO A 19 -27.22 0.78 23.57
CA PRO A 19 -27.03 -0.04 24.76
C PRO A 19 -25.55 -0.33 25.12
N MET A 20 -24.62 -0.12 24.18
CA MET A 20 -23.21 -0.52 24.33
C MET A 20 -22.40 0.55 25.06
N ALA A 21 -21.84 0.20 26.22
CA ALA A 21 -20.79 0.98 26.88
C ALA A 21 -19.42 0.69 26.22
N VAL A 22 -18.69 1.74 25.86
CA VAL A 22 -17.39 1.67 25.18
C VAL A 22 -16.29 2.25 26.09
N PRO A 23 -15.17 1.54 26.35
CA PRO A 23 -14.21 1.92 27.39
C PRO A 23 -13.38 3.18 27.05
N ASN A 24 -13.34 3.59 25.79
CA ASN A 24 -12.75 4.85 25.33
C ASN A 24 -13.30 5.23 23.95
N ARG A 25 -12.94 6.41 23.43
CA ARG A 25 -13.52 6.98 22.21
C ARG A 25 -12.71 6.71 20.92
N VAL A 26 -11.74 5.80 20.97
CA VAL A 26 -10.96 5.36 19.81
C VAL A 26 -11.59 4.13 19.16
N VAL A 27 -11.80 4.20 17.85
CA VAL A 27 -12.43 3.14 17.04
C VAL A 27 -11.43 2.62 16.00
N LEU A 28 -11.36 1.30 15.80
CA LEU A 28 -10.83 0.71 14.57
C LEU A 28 -11.98 0.67 13.55
N PRO A 29 -11.97 1.51 12.48
CA PRO A 29 -12.97 1.42 11.42
C PRO A 29 -12.76 0.17 10.58
N ALA A 30 -13.82 -0.29 9.93
CA ALA A 30 -13.74 -1.37 8.97
C ALA A 30 -12.67 -1.13 7.89
N MET A 31 -11.81 -2.13 7.74
CA MET A 31 -10.74 -2.26 6.75
C MET A 31 -10.56 -3.75 6.48
N ASP A 32 -10.65 -4.17 5.23
CA ASP A 32 -10.59 -5.59 4.86
C ASP A 32 -9.14 -6.11 4.94
N MET A 33 -8.96 -7.30 5.50
CA MET A 33 -7.66 -7.95 5.70
C MET A 33 -7.42 -9.15 4.77
N ASN A 34 -8.44 -9.65 4.06
CA ASN A 34 -8.33 -10.78 3.13
C ASN A 34 -7.65 -12.02 3.76
N LEU A 35 -7.95 -12.30 5.03
CA LEU A 35 -7.41 -13.44 5.80
C LEU A 35 -8.38 -14.63 5.84
N CYS A 36 -9.69 -14.40 5.73
CA CYS A 36 -10.70 -15.45 5.77
C CYS A 36 -10.56 -16.45 4.61
N VAL A 37 -11.00 -17.69 4.87
CA VAL A 37 -11.06 -18.78 3.90
C VAL A 37 -12.54 -19.13 3.68
N ASP A 38 -13.02 -19.03 2.44
CA ASP A 38 -14.42 -19.30 2.04
C ASP A 38 -15.50 -18.65 2.95
N GLY A 39 -15.20 -17.42 3.38
CA GLY A 39 -16.00 -16.59 4.27
C GLY A 39 -15.91 -16.92 5.76
N GLU A 40 -15.11 -17.89 6.17
CA GLU A 40 -14.93 -18.25 7.58
C GLU A 40 -13.78 -17.46 8.22
N ILE A 41 -14.04 -16.91 9.41
CA ILE A 41 -13.07 -16.19 10.23
C ILE A 41 -12.16 -17.20 10.91
N GLU A 42 -10.87 -17.16 10.59
CA GLU A 42 -9.85 -18.06 11.13
C GLU A 42 -8.94 -17.36 12.17
N GLU A 43 -7.97 -18.11 12.72
CA GLU A 43 -7.03 -17.63 13.74
C GLU A 43 -6.28 -16.34 13.33
N GLY A 44 -5.97 -16.16 12.04
CA GLY A 44 -5.33 -14.95 11.53
C GLY A 44 -6.20 -13.68 11.69
N ASP A 45 -7.49 -13.76 11.36
CA ASP A 45 -8.43 -12.66 11.58
C ASP A 45 -8.61 -12.38 13.08
N VAL A 46 -8.74 -13.42 13.89
CA VAL A 46 -8.87 -13.29 15.35
C VAL A 46 -7.63 -12.61 15.94
N ALA A 47 -6.43 -13.06 15.59
CA ALA A 47 -5.16 -12.47 16.03
C ALA A 47 -5.03 -11.00 15.58
N HIS A 48 -5.47 -10.69 14.36
CA HIS A 48 -5.50 -9.31 13.86
C HIS A 48 -6.34 -8.40 14.77
N PHE A 49 -7.60 -8.73 15.01
CA PHE A 49 -8.48 -7.86 15.79
C PHE A 49 -8.11 -7.86 17.28
N ALA A 50 -7.75 -9.02 17.85
CA ALA A 50 -7.30 -9.16 19.23
C ALA A 50 -6.06 -8.29 19.54
N ALA A 51 -5.08 -8.20 18.63
CA ALA A 51 -3.91 -7.35 18.83
C ALA A 51 -4.28 -5.85 19.00
N ARG A 52 -5.31 -5.35 18.32
CA ARG A 52 -5.78 -3.95 18.46
C ARG A 52 -6.65 -3.78 19.71
N ALA A 53 -7.35 -4.83 20.13
CA ALA A 53 -8.08 -4.88 21.39
C ALA A 53 -7.12 -4.83 22.59
N ALA A 54 -6.10 -5.69 22.62
CA ALA A 54 -5.02 -5.72 23.62
C ALA A 54 -4.25 -4.38 23.70
N GLY A 55 -4.08 -3.72 22.54
CA GLY A 55 -3.55 -2.36 22.45
C GLY A 55 -4.44 -1.27 23.08
N GLY A 56 -5.65 -1.62 23.51
CA GLY A 56 -6.59 -0.81 24.27
C GLY A 56 -7.66 -0.08 23.46
N THR A 57 -7.86 -0.41 22.18
CA THR A 57 -8.85 0.23 21.30
C THR A 57 -10.27 0.11 21.88
N GLY A 58 -11.09 1.16 21.83
CA GLY A 58 -12.40 1.13 22.47
C GLY A 58 -13.42 0.25 21.75
N LEU A 59 -13.54 0.44 20.45
CA LEU A 59 -14.43 -0.31 19.57
C LEU A 59 -13.65 -0.85 18.37
N ILE A 60 -13.78 -2.14 18.14
CA ILE A 60 -13.25 -2.85 16.98
C ILE A 60 -14.39 -3.04 15.99
N ILE A 61 -14.31 -2.42 14.81
CA ILE A 61 -15.19 -2.75 13.68
C ILE A 61 -14.43 -3.72 12.77
N THR A 62 -15.07 -4.84 12.42
CA THR A 62 -14.54 -5.83 11.47
C THR A 62 -14.29 -5.21 10.08
N GLY A 63 -13.61 -5.93 9.19
CA GLY A 63 -13.76 -5.68 7.75
C GLY A 63 -15.22 -5.82 7.29
N CYS A 64 -15.48 -5.60 6.00
CA CYS A 64 -16.78 -5.88 5.41
C CYS A 64 -17.19 -7.34 5.70
N CYS A 65 -18.47 -7.59 6.01
CA CYS A 65 -19.00 -8.93 6.30
C CYS A 65 -20.31 -9.12 5.54
N ALA A 66 -20.32 -10.06 4.60
CA ALA A 66 -21.33 -10.14 3.57
C ALA A 66 -22.62 -10.83 4.04
N VAL A 67 -23.74 -10.07 4.02
CA VAL A 67 -25.06 -10.54 4.48
C VAL A 67 -25.67 -11.66 3.64
N ALA A 68 -25.15 -11.86 2.42
CA ALA A 68 -25.67 -12.80 1.43
C ALA A 68 -24.58 -13.74 0.86
N TYR A 69 -23.46 -13.92 1.57
CA TYR A 69 -22.29 -14.67 1.07
C TYR A 69 -22.65 -15.99 0.35
N PRO A 70 -22.08 -16.27 -0.84
CA PRO A 70 -21.11 -15.48 -1.60
C PRO A 70 -21.74 -14.41 -2.52
N VAL A 71 -23.07 -14.29 -2.55
CA VAL A 71 -23.77 -13.28 -3.36
C VAL A 71 -23.49 -11.89 -2.80
N GLY A 72 -23.27 -10.91 -3.69
CA GLY A 72 -23.03 -9.53 -3.29
C GLY A 72 -21.67 -9.26 -2.67
N CYS A 73 -20.71 -10.19 -2.73
CA CYS A 73 -19.39 -10.10 -2.10
C CYS A 73 -18.33 -9.42 -3.00
N ALA A 74 -17.39 -8.69 -2.38
CA ALA A 74 -16.21 -8.17 -3.08
C ALA A 74 -15.06 -9.19 -3.14
N SER A 75 -15.00 -10.13 -2.19
CA SER A 75 -14.04 -11.24 -2.16
C SER A 75 -14.65 -12.49 -1.53
N THR A 76 -14.11 -13.68 -1.82
CA THR A 76 -14.38 -14.90 -1.02
C THR A 76 -13.59 -14.92 0.29
N LYS A 77 -12.66 -13.98 0.47
CA LYS A 77 -11.90 -13.72 1.71
C LYS A 77 -12.57 -12.65 2.59
N GLU A 78 -13.81 -12.31 2.28
CA GLU A 78 -14.69 -11.46 3.08
C GLU A 78 -15.53 -12.37 4.01
N PRO A 79 -15.58 -12.14 5.33
CA PRO A 79 -16.41 -12.91 6.24
C PRO A 79 -17.87 -13.02 5.78
N GLY A 80 -18.47 -14.20 5.88
CA GLY A 80 -19.89 -14.41 5.57
C GLY A 80 -20.83 -14.23 6.76
N LEU A 81 -22.07 -13.83 6.49
CA LEU A 81 -23.17 -13.73 7.47
C LEU A 81 -24.49 -14.39 6.99
N SER A 82 -24.47 -15.06 5.83
CA SER A 82 -25.66 -15.67 5.22
C SER A 82 -26.08 -17.01 5.84
N GLU A 83 -25.16 -17.71 6.50
CA GLU A 83 -25.33 -19.07 7.01
C GLU A 83 -24.87 -19.21 8.47
N ASP A 84 -25.46 -20.16 9.20
CA ASP A 84 -25.12 -20.38 10.62
C ASP A 84 -23.70 -20.95 10.81
N ARG A 85 -23.07 -21.49 9.74
CA ARG A 85 -21.69 -21.99 9.76
C ARG A 85 -20.65 -20.92 10.09
N PHE A 86 -20.95 -19.64 9.87
CA PHE A 86 -20.04 -18.53 10.18
C PHE A 86 -20.03 -18.13 11.66
N ILE A 87 -21.06 -18.53 12.44
CA ILE A 87 -21.22 -18.14 13.85
C ILE A 87 -20.01 -18.53 14.72
N PRO A 88 -19.39 -19.73 14.61
CA PRO A 88 -18.26 -20.11 15.46
C PRO A 88 -17.03 -19.22 15.31
N GLY A 89 -16.68 -18.82 14.09
CA GLY A 89 -15.54 -17.91 13.84
C GLY A 89 -15.81 -16.49 14.36
N LEU A 90 -17.04 -15.99 14.18
CA LEU A 90 -17.48 -14.71 14.75
C LEU A 90 -17.49 -14.74 16.30
N ALA A 91 -17.87 -15.86 16.90
CA ALA A 91 -17.87 -16.04 18.36
C ALA A 91 -16.44 -16.08 18.92
N ALA A 92 -15.53 -16.81 18.28
CA ALA A 92 -14.12 -16.82 18.66
C ALA A 92 -13.48 -15.42 18.57
N LEU A 93 -13.87 -14.63 17.55
CA LEU A 93 -13.48 -13.23 17.43
C LEU A 93 -14.08 -12.34 18.54
N ALA A 94 -15.36 -12.51 18.87
CA ALA A 94 -16.02 -11.78 19.96
C ALA A 94 -15.35 -12.06 21.31
N ASP A 95 -15.17 -13.34 21.66
CA ASP A 95 -14.50 -13.78 22.88
C ASP A 95 -13.09 -13.18 23.00
N ALA A 96 -12.29 -13.21 21.92
CA ALA A 96 -10.94 -12.66 21.91
C ALA A 96 -10.90 -11.13 22.08
N VAL A 97 -11.83 -10.39 21.46
CA VAL A 97 -11.95 -8.93 21.60
C VAL A 97 -12.45 -8.53 23.00
N HIS A 98 -13.36 -9.32 23.58
CA HIS A 98 -13.91 -9.12 24.92
C HIS A 98 -12.90 -9.45 26.02
N ALA A 99 -12.07 -10.47 25.85
CA ALA A 99 -11.00 -10.84 26.79
C ALA A 99 -10.03 -9.68 27.07
N GLU A 100 -9.77 -8.85 26.06
CA GLU A 100 -8.94 -7.64 26.15
C GLU A 100 -9.73 -6.38 26.58
N GLY A 101 -11.00 -6.55 26.94
CA GLY A 101 -11.88 -5.47 27.45
C GLY A 101 -12.36 -4.48 26.38
N SER A 102 -12.28 -4.85 25.10
CA SER A 102 -12.76 -4.05 23.96
C SER A 102 -14.19 -4.45 23.56
N LYS A 103 -14.75 -3.74 22.57
CA LYS A 103 -16.08 -4.02 22.00
C LYS A 103 -16.01 -4.42 20.54
N LEU A 104 -16.84 -5.38 20.11
CA LEU A 104 -16.90 -5.86 18.72
C LEU A 104 -18.14 -5.33 18.00
N CYS A 105 -17.91 -4.72 16.84
CA CYS A 105 -18.93 -4.32 15.89
C CYS A 105 -18.69 -5.04 14.56
N VAL A 106 -19.72 -5.69 14.01
CA VAL A 106 -19.62 -6.36 12.71
C VAL A 106 -20.18 -5.45 11.62
N GLN A 107 -19.37 -5.09 10.62
CA GLN A 107 -19.84 -4.26 9.51
C GLN A 107 -20.58 -5.13 8.47
N MET A 108 -21.89 -4.94 8.36
CA MET A 108 -22.74 -5.69 7.43
C MET A 108 -22.77 -5.04 6.04
N THR A 109 -22.46 -5.82 5.01
CA THR A 109 -22.29 -5.35 3.63
C THR A 109 -23.05 -6.18 2.60
N HIS A 110 -23.47 -5.50 1.53
CA HIS A 110 -23.76 -6.08 0.23
C HIS A 110 -23.23 -5.10 -0.83
N HIS A 111 -22.19 -5.50 -1.56
CA HIS A 111 -21.39 -4.59 -2.40
C HIS A 111 -22.11 -4.11 -3.67
N GLY A 112 -23.18 -4.79 -4.10
CA GLY A 112 -24.00 -4.36 -5.24
C GLY A 112 -23.16 -4.15 -6.50
N ARG A 113 -23.07 -2.91 -7.00
CA ARG A 113 -22.29 -2.56 -8.20
C ARG A 113 -20.76 -2.79 -8.10
N VAL A 114 -20.22 -3.11 -6.93
CA VAL A 114 -18.81 -3.53 -6.75
C VAL A 114 -18.64 -4.95 -6.22
N ALA A 115 -19.70 -5.77 -6.25
CA ALA A 115 -19.65 -7.20 -5.92
C ALA A 115 -18.87 -7.99 -6.98
N ARG A 116 -17.54 -8.05 -6.80
CA ARG A 116 -16.60 -8.66 -7.73
C ARG A 116 -16.88 -10.15 -7.95
N ILE A 117 -17.29 -10.87 -6.90
CA ILE A 117 -17.55 -12.32 -6.97
C ILE A 117 -18.74 -12.62 -7.88
N ASP A 118 -19.79 -11.80 -7.84
CA ASP A 118 -20.93 -11.96 -8.76
C ASP A 118 -20.51 -11.80 -10.23
N THR A 119 -19.59 -10.87 -10.53
CA THR A 119 -19.02 -10.73 -11.89
C THR A 119 -18.20 -11.97 -12.32
N ILE A 120 -17.51 -12.63 -11.38
CA ILE A 120 -16.77 -13.88 -11.66
C ILE A 120 -17.74 -15.03 -11.93
N ASP A 121 -18.83 -15.10 -11.16
CA ASP A 121 -19.81 -16.20 -11.19
C ASP A 121 -20.93 -16.02 -12.23
N ASP A 122 -20.80 -15.06 -13.16
CA ASP A 122 -21.82 -14.67 -14.15
C ASP A 122 -23.17 -14.23 -13.54
N ARG A 123 -23.18 -13.81 -12.26
CA ARG A 123 -24.36 -13.23 -11.60
C ARG A 123 -24.45 -11.72 -11.88
N PRO A 124 -25.62 -11.18 -12.25
CA PRO A 124 -25.77 -9.75 -12.51
C PRO A 124 -25.72 -8.95 -11.20
N LEU A 125 -25.01 -7.81 -11.23
CA LEU A 125 -24.82 -6.96 -10.05
C LEU A 125 -26.12 -6.25 -9.70
N LEU A 126 -26.60 -6.45 -8.46
CA LEU A 126 -27.80 -5.79 -7.94
C LEU A 126 -27.56 -4.29 -7.74
N VAL A 127 -28.37 -3.46 -8.40
CA VAL A 127 -28.24 -1.99 -8.42
C VAL A 127 -29.59 -1.27 -8.29
N ALA A 128 -29.57 -0.02 -7.82
CA ALA A 128 -30.76 0.83 -7.79
C ALA A 128 -31.25 1.18 -9.21
N SER A 129 -30.30 1.46 -10.11
CA SER A 129 -30.51 1.70 -11.55
C SER A 129 -29.26 1.28 -12.33
N THR A 130 -29.41 0.93 -13.60
CA THR A 130 -28.30 0.56 -14.48
C THR A 130 -27.33 1.75 -14.63
N PRO A 131 -26.02 1.59 -14.33
CA PRO A 131 -25.09 2.71 -14.37
C PRO A 131 -24.99 3.34 -15.77
N ALA A 132 -25.29 4.62 -15.87
CA ALA A 132 -25.10 5.41 -17.08
C ALA A 132 -23.64 5.88 -17.23
N GLY A 133 -23.12 5.83 -18.46
CA GLY A 133 -21.82 6.39 -18.84
C GLY A 133 -20.60 5.49 -18.61
N SER A 134 -19.45 5.95 -19.11
CA SER A 134 -18.15 5.29 -18.94
C SER A 134 -17.35 5.94 -17.81
N ARG A 135 -16.69 5.14 -16.97
CA ARG A 135 -15.63 5.62 -16.07
C ARG A 135 -14.45 6.13 -16.90
N ASP A 136 -13.77 7.19 -16.44
CA ASP A 136 -12.46 7.55 -16.98
C ASP A 136 -11.44 6.52 -16.51
N LEU A 137 -10.88 5.76 -17.46
CA LEU A 137 -9.89 4.71 -17.25
C LEU A 137 -8.49 5.15 -17.70
N SER A 138 -8.26 6.44 -17.97
CA SER A 138 -7.00 6.96 -18.51
C SER A 138 -5.78 6.62 -17.63
N ALA A 139 -5.94 6.62 -16.30
CA ALA A 139 -4.87 6.24 -15.37
C ALA A 139 -4.46 4.75 -15.43
N LEU A 140 -5.24 3.87 -16.08
CA LEU A 140 -4.79 2.50 -16.36
C LEU A 140 -3.58 2.47 -17.31
N ALA A 141 -3.29 3.56 -18.03
CA ALA A 141 -2.04 3.72 -18.78
C ALA A 141 -0.80 3.71 -17.87
N ASP A 142 -0.94 4.11 -16.60
CA ASP A 142 0.14 4.10 -15.60
C ASP A 142 0.33 2.71 -14.95
N ASN A 143 -0.47 1.70 -15.33
CA ASN A 143 -0.29 0.32 -14.90
C ASN A 143 0.69 -0.44 -15.81
N THR A 144 1.55 -1.24 -15.19
CA THR A 144 2.39 -2.22 -15.88
C THR A 144 1.54 -3.38 -16.42
N PRO A 145 2.02 -4.14 -17.42
CA PRO A 145 1.29 -5.31 -17.92
C PRO A 145 0.98 -6.35 -16.83
N ALA A 146 1.88 -6.53 -15.86
CA ALA A 146 1.69 -7.45 -14.73
C ALA A 146 0.59 -6.98 -13.77
N GLU A 147 0.50 -5.67 -13.49
CA GLU A 147 -0.59 -5.12 -12.66
C GLU A 147 -1.93 -5.18 -13.39
N LEU A 148 -1.98 -4.89 -14.70
CA LEU A 148 -3.19 -5.07 -15.50
C LEU A 148 -3.64 -6.54 -15.52
N GLN A 149 -2.71 -7.49 -15.60
CA GLN A 149 -3.01 -8.91 -15.50
C GLN A 149 -3.57 -9.29 -14.12
N LYS A 150 -3.01 -8.78 -13.02
CA LYS A 150 -3.57 -8.96 -11.67
C LYS A 150 -4.99 -8.37 -11.56
N MET A 151 -5.19 -7.15 -12.07
CA MET A 151 -6.50 -6.47 -12.05
C MET A 151 -7.55 -7.17 -12.93
N ALA A 152 -7.15 -7.81 -14.03
CA ALA A 152 -8.05 -8.64 -14.84
C ALA A 152 -8.35 -9.99 -14.17
N ALA A 153 -7.35 -10.60 -13.52
CA ALA A 153 -7.51 -11.87 -12.81
C ALA A 153 -8.54 -11.78 -11.67
N VAL A 154 -8.54 -10.69 -10.90
CA VAL A 154 -9.53 -10.50 -9.81
C VAL A 154 -10.97 -10.37 -10.29
N SER A 155 -11.24 -10.05 -11.57
CA SER A 155 -12.61 -10.09 -12.15
C SER A 155 -12.86 -11.31 -13.03
N GLY A 156 -11.97 -12.31 -13.01
CA GLY A 156 -12.04 -13.48 -13.90
C GLY A 156 -11.91 -13.14 -15.39
N GLY A 157 -11.43 -11.93 -15.73
CA GLY A 157 -11.47 -11.38 -17.09
C GLY A 157 -12.87 -11.00 -17.60
N LYS A 158 -13.89 -11.05 -16.74
CA LYS A 158 -15.30 -10.80 -17.09
C LYS A 158 -15.70 -9.34 -16.89
N SER A 159 -16.76 -8.95 -17.59
CA SER A 159 -17.42 -7.65 -17.46
C SER A 159 -18.69 -7.78 -16.65
N ALA A 160 -18.94 -6.84 -15.74
CA ALA A 160 -20.17 -6.79 -14.96
C ALA A 160 -21.42 -6.63 -15.85
N THR A 161 -22.43 -7.45 -15.60
CA THR A 161 -23.82 -7.21 -15.99
C THR A 161 -24.58 -6.63 -14.80
N TYR A 162 -25.77 -6.06 -15.03
CA TYR A 162 -26.53 -5.36 -13.98
C TYR A 162 -27.96 -5.89 -13.91
N HIS A 163 -28.50 -5.96 -12.70
CA HIS A 163 -29.91 -6.24 -12.41
C HIS A 163 -30.47 -5.09 -11.58
N GLU A 164 -31.47 -4.39 -12.11
CA GLU A 164 -32.15 -3.32 -11.37
C GLU A 164 -33.10 -3.95 -10.34
N ALA A 165 -32.89 -3.62 -9.06
CA ALA A 165 -33.59 -4.25 -7.96
C ALA A 165 -35.12 -4.10 -8.09
N THR A 166 -35.81 -5.23 -8.06
CA THR A 166 -37.27 -5.32 -7.93
C THR A 166 -37.68 -5.16 -6.45
N GLN A 167 -38.99 -5.14 -6.18
CA GLN A 167 -39.47 -5.16 -4.78
C GLN A 167 -39.04 -6.47 -4.07
N ASP A 168 -39.09 -7.61 -4.77
CA ASP A 168 -38.69 -8.90 -4.18
C ASP A 168 -37.20 -8.92 -3.79
N ASP A 169 -36.34 -8.27 -4.58
CA ASP A 169 -34.91 -8.09 -4.29
C ASP A 169 -34.68 -7.16 -3.08
N ILE A 170 -35.48 -6.08 -2.98
CA ILE A 170 -35.46 -5.15 -1.85
C ILE A 170 -35.88 -5.87 -0.56
N ASP A 171 -37.01 -6.57 -0.59
CA ASP A 171 -37.52 -7.33 0.55
C ASP A 171 -36.55 -8.46 0.95
N TRP A 172 -35.85 -9.05 -0.02
CA TRP A 172 -34.80 -10.04 0.22
C TRP A 172 -33.57 -9.41 0.90
N LEU A 173 -33.08 -8.26 0.42
CA LEU A 173 -31.98 -7.54 1.08
C LEU A 173 -32.32 -7.22 2.54
N VAL A 174 -33.53 -6.69 2.80
CA VAL A 174 -33.96 -6.35 4.17
C VAL A 174 -33.93 -7.58 5.08
N ARG A 175 -34.40 -8.74 4.61
CA ARG A 175 -34.31 -10.01 5.35
C ARG A 175 -32.86 -10.43 5.58
N CYS A 176 -31.99 -10.38 4.56
CA CYS A 176 -30.58 -10.76 4.70
C CYS A 176 -29.85 -9.92 5.76
N PHE A 177 -30.05 -8.60 5.78
CA PHE A 177 -29.45 -7.74 6.82
C PHE A 177 -29.99 -8.06 8.23
N ALA A 178 -31.29 -8.33 8.38
CA ALA A 178 -31.88 -8.72 9.66
C ALA A 178 -31.36 -10.08 10.16
N ASP A 179 -31.36 -11.11 9.30
CA ASP A 179 -30.86 -12.45 9.64
C ASP A 179 -29.36 -12.44 9.97
N ALA A 180 -28.57 -11.69 9.20
CA ALA A 180 -27.15 -11.45 9.49
C ALA A 180 -26.95 -10.83 10.88
N ALA A 181 -27.73 -9.80 11.25
CA ALA A 181 -27.67 -9.20 12.58
C ALA A 181 -28.07 -10.19 13.70
N GLY A 182 -29.03 -11.09 13.42
CA GLY A 182 -29.39 -12.20 14.31
C GLY A 182 -28.25 -13.21 14.52
N ARG A 183 -27.39 -13.43 13.53
CA ARG A 183 -26.18 -14.25 13.66
C ARG A 183 -25.09 -13.54 14.47
N VAL A 184 -24.89 -12.24 14.25
CA VAL A 184 -23.96 -11.42 15.05
C VAL A 184 -24.39 -11.38 16.53
N GLN A 185 -25.69 -11.25 16.80
CA GLN A 185 -26.28 -11.39 18.15
C GLN A 185 -25.96 -12.76 18.75
N THR A 186 -26.17 -13.84 17.99
CA THR A 186 -25.89 -15.22 18.44
C THR A 186 -24.41 -15.48 18.71
N ALA A 187 -23.53 -14.84 17.93
CA ALA A 187 -22.08 -14.88 18.10
C ALA A 187 -21.54 -13.99 19.23
N GLY A 188 -22.39 -13.23 19.93
CA GLY A 188 -21.96 -12.37 21.03
C GLY A 188 -21.28 -11.05 20.63
N GLY A 189 -21.53 -10.54 19.42
CA GLY A 189 -21.14 -9.17 19.07
C GLY A 189 -21.84 -8.13 19.98
N ASP A 190 -21.31 -6.91 20.05
CA ASP A 190 -21.93 -5.79 20.79
C ASP A 190 -22.70 -4.82 19.88
N ALA A 191 -22.35 -4.79 18.60
CA ALA A 191 -22.90 -3.87 17.62
C ALA A 191 -22.86 -4.42 16.19
N VAL A 192 -23.65 -3.81 15.32
CA VAL A 192 -23.56 -3.96 13.87
C VAL A 192 -23.41 -2.60 13.20
N GLU A 193 -22.60 -2.50 12.15
CA GLU A 193 -22.48 -1.30 11.32
C GLU A 193 -23.11 -1.54 9.94
N ILE A 194 -24.22 -0.86 9.66
CA ILE A 194 -24.92 -0.90 8.36
C ILE A 194 -24.23 0.07 7.40
N HIS A 195 -23.80 -0.44 6.24
CA HIS A 195 -22.94 0.30 5.32
C HIS A 195 -23.70 1.05 4.20
N CYS A 196 -24.01 2.33 4.42
CA CYS A 196 -24.69 3.24 3.50
C CYS A 196 -23.71 4.19 2.77
N ALA A 197 -22.59 3.66 2.29
CA ALA A 197 -21.49 4.43 1.70
C ALA A 197 -20.72 3.65 0.60
N HIS A 198 -19.65 4.26 0.11
CA HIS A 198 -18.65 3.73 -0.84
C HIS A 198 -19.17 2.99 -2.09
N GLY A 199 -20.35 3.38 -2.60
CA GLY A 199 -20.95 2.77 -3.78
C GLY A 199 -21.49 1.34 -3.57
N TYR A 200 -21.61 0.88 -2.33
CA TYR A 200 -22.29 -0.39 -2.00
C TYR A 200 -23.80 -0.25 -2.14
N VAL A 201 -24.59 -1.32 -2.06
CA VAL A 201 -26.01 -1.31 -2.49
C VAL A 201 -26.83 -0.19 -1.82
N LEU A 202 -26.72 -0.01 -0.49
CA LEU A 202 -27.44 1.03 0.24
C LEU A 202 -26.96 2.45 -0.10
N GLY A 203 -25.65 2.63 -0.32
CA GLY A 203 -25.08 3.90 -0.79
C GLY A 203 -25.51 4.24 -2.23
N GLY A 204 -25.61 3.23 -3.09
CA GLY A 204 -26.08 3.36 -4.47
C GLY A 204 -27.56 3.75 -4.57
N PHE A 205 -28.41 3.26 -3.66
CA PHE A 205 -29.79 3.76 -3.51
C PHE A 205 -29.83 5.21 -3.00
N LEU A 206 -28.95 5.58 -2.07
CA LEU A 206 -28.92 6.92 -1.47
C LEU A 206 -28.42 8.03 -2.44
N SER A 207 -27.47 7.72 -3.32
CA SER A 207 -26.86 8.69 -4.25
C SER A 207 -27.74 8.96 -5.48
N ARG A 208 -27.94 10.23 -5.84
CA ARG A 208 -28.66 10.62 -7.08
C ARG A 208 -27.83 10.33 -8.35
N ALA A 209 -26.55 9.99 -8.20
CA ALA A 209 -25.70 9.60 -9.32
C ALA A 209 -25.82 8.10 -9.66
N ASP A 210 -26.38 7.29 -8.75
CA ASP A 210 -26.58 5.83 -8.93
C ASP A 210 -28.05 5.40 -8.90
N ASN A 211 -28.95 6.21 -8.36
CA ASN A 211 -30.38 5.96 -8.32
C ASN A 211 -31.16 6.95 -9.19
N GLN A 212 -31.66 6.46 -10.33
CA GLN A 212 -32.54 7.18 -11.26
C GLN A 212 -34.00 6.70 -11.20
N ARG A 213 -34.37 5.94 -10.15
CA ARG A 213 -35.71 5.36 -10.03
C ARG A 213 -36.78 6.45 -9.89
N THR A 214 -37.99 6.12 -10.32
CA THR A 214 -39.18 6.98 -10.25
C THR A 214 -40.26 6.42 -9.32
N ASP A 215 -39.98 5.29 -8.66
CA ASP A 215 -40.85 4.65 -7.67
C ASP A 215 -40.62 5.20 -6.25
N GLY A 216 -41.17 4.50 -5.25
CA GLY A 216 -41.01 4.86 -3.83
C GLY A 216 -39.57 4.84 -3.31
N TYR A 217 -38.62 4.31 -4.08
CA TYR A 217 -37.20 4.22 -3.71
C TYR A 217 -36.31 5.22 -4.46
N GLY A 218 -36.88 6.11 -5.29
CA GLY A 218 -36.15 7.10 -6.07
C GLY A 218 -36.66 8.55 -5.95
N GLY A 219 -35.93 9.47 -6.58
CA GLY A 219 -36.25 10.90 -6.55
C GLY A 219 -35.82 11.61 -5.27
N SER A 220 -36.75 11.82 -4.33
CA SER A 220 -36.51 12.61 -3.11
C SER A 220 -35.51 11.93 -2.16
N LEU A 221 -34.93 12.69 -1.22
CA LEU A 221 -33.98 12.13 -0.25
C LEU A 221 -34.64 11.05 0.62
N GLU A 222 -35.88 11.26 1.02
CA GLU A 222 -36.68 10.34 1.83
C GLU A 222 -36.90 9.00 1.11
N ASN A 223 -37.20 9.05 -0.19
CA ASN A 223 -37.34 7.85 -1.02
C ASN A 223 -36.00 7.14 -1.25
N ARG A 224 -34.94 7.88 -1.58
CA ARG A 224 -33.60 7.30 -1.79
C ARG A 224 -33.00 6.69 -0.52
N ALA A 225 -33.29 7.26 0.64
CA ALA A 225 -32.91 6.74 1.95
C ALA A 225 -33.82 5.59 2.44
N ARG A 226 -34.97 5.33 1.78
CA ARG A 226 -36.00 4.39 2.24
C ARG A 226 -35.46 2.99 2.51
N LEU A 227 -34.75 2.40 1.55
CA LEU A 227 -34.17 1.05 1.67
C LEU A 227 -33.25 0.95 2.91
N ALA A 228 -32.40 1.95 3.12
CA ALA A 228 -31.53 1.98 4.29
C ALA A 228 -32.34 2.13 5.60
N CYS A 229 -33.40 2.93 5.61
CA CYS A 229 -34.29 3.05 6.78
C CYS A 229 -35.05 1.75 7.08
N GLU A 230 -35.52 1.04 6.05
CA GLU A 230 -36.18 -0.27 6.17
C GLU A 230 -35.21 -1.34 6.70
N VAL A 231 -33.96 -1.36 6.21
CA VAL A 231 -32.89 -2.21 6.76
C VAL A 231 -32.58 -1.87 8.22
N ILE A 232 -32.43 -0.60 8.59
CA ILE A 232 -32.15 -0.17 9.97
C ILE A 232 -33.29 -0.61 10.90
N ALA A 233 -34.54 -0.38 10.50
CA ALA A 233 -35.72 -0.74 11.28
C ALA A 233 -35.83 -2.27 11.46
N ALA A 234 -35.67 -3.05 10.39
CA ALA A 234 -35.73 -4.52 10.46
C ALA A 234 -34.59 -5.12 11.30
N VAL A 235 -33.38 -4.58 11.19
CA VAL A 235 -32.25 -4.95 12.07
C VAL A 235 -32.58 -4.62 13.53
N LYS A 236 -33.06 -3.41 13.83
CA LYS A 236 -33.39 -3.00 15.20
C LYS A 236 -34.55 -3.81 15.80
N GLU A 237 -35.56 -4.16 15.00
CA GLU A 237 -36.63 -5.09 15.39
C GLU A 237 -36.08 -6.49 15.71
N ARG A 238 -35.17 -7.01 14.86
CA ARG A 238 -34.63 -8.37 15.00
C ARG A 238 -33.72 -8.57 16.20
N VAL A 239 -33.04 -7.52 16.68
CA VAL A 239 -32.03 -7.60 17.76
C VAL A 239 -32.35 -6.78 19.02
N GLY A 240 -33.31 -5.84 18.93
CA GLY A 240 -33.70 -4.96 20.03
C GLY A 240 -32.52 -4.16 20.59
N ASP A 241 -32.36 -4.21 21.92
CA ASP A 241 -31.29 -3.55 22.66
C ASP A 241 -30.11 -4.49 23.00
N SER A 242 -30.03 -5.67 22.39
CA SER A 242 -28.87 -6.56 22.56
C SER A 242 -27.65 -6.12 21.74
N LEU A 243 -27.87 -5.41 20.64
CA LEU A 243 -26.83 -4.83 19.79
C LEU A 243 -27.09 -3.33 19.60
N ALA A 244 -26.01 -2.56 19.50
CA ALA A 244 -26.08 -1.20 18.98
C ALA A 244 -26.09 -1.20 17.44
N VAL A 245 -26.94 -0.37 16.83
CA VAL A 245 -27.05 -0.24 15.37
C VAL A 245 -26.33 1.02 14.90
N ILE A 246 -25.11 0.88 14.37
CA ILE A 246 -24.32 1.97 13.80
C ILE A 246 -24.63 2.09 12.31
N VAL A 247 -24.73 3.30 11.76
CA VAL A 247 -24.92 3.51 10.31
C VAL A 247 -23.78 4.33 9.75
N ARG A 248 -23.05 3.74 8.79
CA ARG A 248 -21.93 4.43 8.12
C ARG A 248 -22.39 5.08 6.83
N VAL A 249 -22.23 6.39 6.72
CA VAL A 249 -22.69 7.20 5.59
C VAL A 249 -21.60 8.14 5.09
N ALA A 250 -21.54 8.35 3.77
CA ALA A 250 -20.66 9.37 3.21
C ALA A 250 -21.18 10.77 3.59
N GLY A 251 -20.37 11.57 4.30
CA GLY A 251 -20.65 12.99 4.53
C GLY A 251 -20.53 13.82 3.25
N ARG A 252 -19.92 13.28 2.21
CA ARG A 252 -19.86 13.83 0.86
C ARG A 252 -19.41 12.77 -0.17
N GLU A 253 -19.97 12.86 -1.37
CA GLU A 253 -19.40 12.26 -2.57
C GLU A 253 -18.54 13.30 -3.34
N PHE A 254 -17.29 12.95 -3.62
CA PHE A 254 -16.27 13.81 -4.21
C PHE A 254 -16.14 13.52 -5.70
N GLY A 255 -16.06 14.54 -6.55
CA GLY A 255 -15.85 14.39 -8.00
C GLY A 255 -17.07 13.89 -8.80
N GLU A 256 -18.20 13.61 -8.15
CA GLU A 256 -19.41 13.07 -8.80
C GLU A 256 -20.48 14.14 -9.05
N GLU A 257 -20.91 14.29 -10.31
CA GLU A 257 -22.13 15.04 -10.62
C GLU A 257 -23.36 14.23 -10.15
N GLY A 258 -24.30 14.89 -9.47
CA GLY A 258 -25.41 14.22 -8.80
C GLY A 258 -25.02 13.46 -7.52
N GLY A 259 -23.76 13.53 -7.07
CA GLY A 259 -23.34 12.91 -5.83
C GLY A 259 -24.09 13.42 -4.59
N LEU A 260 -24.04 12.62 -3.51
CA LEU A 260 -24.59 12.99 -2.20
C LEU A 260 -23.86 14.22 -1.64
N THR A 261 -24.61 15.29 -1.36
CA THR A 261 -24.05 16.53 -0.79
C THR A 261 -23.98 16.46 0.75
N PRO A 262 -23.20 17.32 1.42
CA PRO A 262 -23.20 17.42 2.88
C PRO A 262 -24.59 17.67 3.48
N GLU A 263 -25.42 18.50 2.82
CA GLU A 263 -26.79 18.79 3.26
C GLU A 263 -27.69 17.56 3.14
N GLU A 264 -27.56 16.78 2.06
CA GLU A 264 -28.28 15.51 1.90
C GLU A 264 -27.78 14.44 2.89
N ALA A 265 -26.48 14.38 3.18
CA ALA A 265 -25.92 13.49 4.19
C ALA A 265 -26.44 13.81 5.60
N VAL A 266 -26.55 15.10 5.94
CA VAL A 266 -27.20 15.57 7.17
C VAL A 266 -28.69 15.20 7.22
N GLY A 267 -29.40 15.30 6.09
CA GLY A 267 -30.80 14.84 5.98
C GLY A 267 -30.93 13.33 6.17
N ALA A 268 -30.09 12.54 5.50
CA ALA A 268 -30.05 11.08 5.61
C ALA A 268 -29.75 10.64 7.06
N ALA A 269 -28.79 11.27 7.73
CA ALA A 269 -28.46 10.98 9.13
C ALA A 269 -29.66 11.16 10.09
N LYS A 270 -30.53 12.16 9.84
CA LYS A 270 -31.78 12.33 10.61
C LYS A 270 -32.79 11.21 10.35
N LEU A 271 -32.93 10.80 9.08
CA LEU A 271 -33.80 9.68 8.70
C LEU A 271 -33.31 8.36 9.31
N PHE A 272 -32.00 8.13 9.32
CA PHE A 272 -31.38 6.95 9.94
C PHE A 272 -31.55 6.94 11.47
N GLN A 273 -31.39 8.08 12.14
CA GLN A 273 -31.74 8.19 13.57
C GLN A 273 -33.23 7.86 13.80
N ALA A 274 -34.14 8.41 12.98
CA ALA A 274 -35.57 8.16 13.11
C ALA A 274 -35.96 6.68 12.83
N ALA A 275 -35.17 5.97 12.02
CA ALA A 275 -35.34 4.54 11.75
C ALA A 275 -34.79 3.62 12.85
N GLY A 276 -34.04 4.15 13.82
CA GLY A 276 -33.50 3.39 14.96
C GLY A 276 -31.98 3.26 15.02
N ALA A 277 -31.22 4.07 14.27
CA ALA A 277 -29.75 4.10 14.41
C ALA A 277 -29.32 4.62 15.79
N ASP A 278 -28.38 3.91 16.42
CA ASP A 278 -27.77 4.24 17.71
C ASP A 278 -26.52 5.13 17.58
N ALA A 279 -25.89 5.20 16.39
CA ALA A 279 -24.85 6.17 16.04
C ALA A 279 -24.70 6.35 14.51
N ILE A 280 -24.11 7.48 14.09
CA ILE A 280 -23.73 7.75 12.70
C ILE A 280 -22.20 7.79 12.54
N HIS A 281 -21.67 7.01 11.61
CA HIS A 281 -20.24 7.01 11.25
C HIS A 281 -20.04 7.73 9.91
N VAL A 282 -19.37 8.89 9.95
CA VAL A 282 -19.22 9.77 8.78
C VAL A 282 -17.90 9.49 8.06
N THR A 283 -18.00 9.12 6.78
CA THR A 283 -16.89 8.81 5.85
C THR A 283 -16.93 9.71 4.61
N GLY A 284 -16.07 9.48 3.62
CA GLY A 284 -16.13 10.12 2.30
C GLY A 284 -16.17 9.08 1.18
N TRP A 285 -16.69 9.43 0.00
CA TRP A 285 -16.70 8.55 -1.17
C TRP A 285 -16.30 9.28 -2.46
N GLY A 286 -15.69 8.57 -3.40
CA GLY A 286 -15.40 9.02 -4.75
C GLY A 286 -15.48 7.80 -5.68
N ARG A 287 -16.26 7.88 -6.77
CA ARG A 287 -16.61 6.72 -7.62
C ARG A 287 -15.42 6.20 -8.42
N ASN A 288 -14.48 7.08 -8.76
CA ASN A 288 -13.38 6.76 -9.64
C ASN A 288 -12.09 6.50 -8.84
N PRO A 289 -11.68 5.22 -8.67
CA PRO A 289 -10.48 4.88 -7.90
C PRO A 289 -9.18 5.48 -8.48
N PHE A 290 -9.25 6.02 -9.70
CA PHE A 290 -8.13 6.64 -10.41
C PHE A 290 -7.96 8.15 -10.15
N SER A 291 -9.00 8.87 -9.70
CA SER A 291 -8.97 10.33 -9.50
C SER A 291 -9.34 10.76 -8.07
N ASN A 292 -10.52 10.36 -7.58
CA ASN A 292 -11.06 10.84 -6.30
C ASN A 292 -10.89 9.86 -5.12
N PHE A 293 -10.09 8.80 -5.29
CA PHE A 293 -9.82 7.80 -4.23
C PHE A 293 -9.16 8.40 -2.98
N THR A 294 -8.23 9.36 -3.17
CA THR A 294 -7.56 10.07 -2.07
C THR A 294 -8.29 11.33 -1.62
N ASP A 295 -9.47 11.62 -2.18
CA ASP A 295 -10.43 12.61 -1.65
C ASP A 295 -11.55 11.95 -0.82
N GLY A 296 -11.93 10.69 -1.13
CA GLY A 296 -13.11 10.00 -0.57
C GLY A 296 -12.80 8.76 0.29
N PRO A 297 -12.66 7.54 -0.27
CA PRO A 297 -12.46 6.32 0.52
C PRO A 297 -11.31 6.41 1.54
N LEU A 298 -10.17 6.94 1.11
CA LEU A 298 -8.92 6.90 1.88
C LEU A 298 -8.14 8.22 1.74
N PRO A 299 -8.56 9.27 2.47
CA PRO A 299 -8.04 10.61 2.27
C PRO A 299 -6.55 10.71 2.58
N ASP A 300 -5.85 11.52 1.80
CA ASP A 300 -4.47 11.91 2.10
C ASP A 300 -4.38 12.99 3.17
N THR A 301 -5.47 13.73 3.40
CA THR A 301 -5.50 14.92 4.26
C THR A 301 -5.86 14.52 5.69
N VAL A 302 -5.06 14.99 6.65
CA VAL A 302 -5.28 14.72 8.09
C VAL A 302 -6.56 15.42 8.56
N GLY A 303 -7.48 14.66 9.16
CA GLY A 303 -8.75 15.18 9.67
C GLY A 303 -9.78 15.51 8.59
N ALA A 304 -9.68 14.90 7.40
CA ALA A 304 -10.43 15.30 6.20
C ALA A 304 -11.95 15.44 6.39
N TYR A 305 -12.58 14.63 7.25
CA TYR A 305 -14.04 14.61 7.43
C TYR A 305 -14.50 15.14 8.78
N VAL A 306 -13.62 15.78 9.57
CA VAL A 306 -13.97 16.34 10.88
C VAL A 306 -15.10 17.37 10.78
N GLU A 307 -15.07 18.24 9.77
CA GLU A 307 -16.14 19.24 9.58
C GLU A 307 -17.44 18.62 9.02
N LEU A 308 -17.34 17.58 8.16
CA LEU A 308 -18.52 16.83 7.69
C LEU A 308 -19.21 16.11 8.86
N ALA A 309 -18.43 15.52 9.78
CA ALA A 309 -18.93 14.92 11.00
C ALA A 309 -19.52 15.98 11.95
N ALA A 310 -18.92 17.16 12.04
CA ALA A 310 -19.45 18.27 12.84
C ALA A 310 -20.82 18.75 12.33
N ASP A 311 -21.05 18.79 11.02
CA ASP A 311 -22.34 19.17 10.43
C ASP A 311 -23.43 18.12 10.71
N VAL A 312 -23.10 16.83 10.66
CA VAL A 312 -23.99 15.76 11.13
C VAL A 312 -24.23 15.86 12.64
N LYS A 313 -23.19 16.12 13.45
CA LYS A 313 -23.30 16.18 14.92
C LYS A 313 -24.18 17.33 15.43
N LYS A 314 -24.29 18.44 14.68
CA LYS A 314 -25.24 19.53 14.97
C LYS A 314 -26.70 19.14 14.73
N ALA A 315 -26.94 18.05 13.99
CA ALA A 315 -28.23 17.72 13.40
C ALA A 315 -28.89 16.46 13.98
N VAL A 316 -28.14 15.63 14.72
CA VAL A 316 -28.59 14.39 15.36
C VAL A 316 -28.29 14.41 16.86
N SER A 317 -29.09 13.72 17.66
CA SER A 317 -28.90 13.58 19.11
C SER A 317 -28.05 12.36 19.49
N ILE A 318 -27.98 11.36 18.62
CA ILE A 318 -27.13 10.17 18.80
C ILE A 318 -25.61 10.50 18.64
N PRO A 319 -24.72 9.62 19.13
CA PRO A 319 -23.28 9.75 18.89
C PRO A 319 -22.88 9.78 17.41
N VAL A 320 -21.82 10.53 17.10
CA VAL A 320 -21.19 10.60 15.79
C VAL A 320 -19.74 10.15 15.87
N ILE A 321 -19.37 9.22 14.98
CA ILE A 321 -18.02 8.72 14.76
C ILE A 321 -17.43 9.40 13.51
N THR A 322 -16.25 10.01 13.60
CA THR A 322 -15.54 10.57 12.43
C THR A 322 -14.34 9.71 12.03
N VAL A 323 -14.08 9.60 10.72
CA VAL A 323 -12.83 9.07 10.15
C VAL A 323 -12.16 10.13 9.27
N GLY A 324 -11.04 9.79 8.62
CA GLY A 324 -10.38 10.64 7.62
C GLY A 324 -8.94 10.99 7.98
N ARG A 325 -8.06 9.97 7.99
CA ARG A 325 -6.63 10.10 8.37
C ARG A 325 -6.44 10.79 9.73
N MET A 326 -7.20 10.32 10.72
CA MET A 326 -7.16 10.86 12.08
C MET A 326 -5.85 10.53 12.79
N LEU A 327 -5.29 11.53 13.48
CA LEU A 327 -4.16 11.40 14.41
C LEU A 327 -4.67 11.61 15.84
N PRO A 328 -4.01 11.08 16.89
CA PRO A 328 -4.42 11.28 18.27
C PRO A 328 -4.67 12.74 18.64
N GLU A 329 -3.75 13.63 18.27
CA GLU A 329 -3.84 15.07 18.56
C GLU A 329 -5.02 15.76 17.86
N VAL A 330 -5.44 15.26 16.70
CA VAL A 330 -6.60 15.76 15.94
C VAL A 330 -7.91 15.19 16.48
N GLY A 331 -7.90 13.92 16.91
CA GLY A 331 -9.04 13.27 17.53
C GLY A 331 -9.40 13.88 18.89
N GLU A 332 -8.38 14.18 19.71
CA GLU A 332 -8.57 14.86 20.99
C GLU A 332 -9.25 16.22 20.81
N ALA A 333 -8.71 17.04 19.90
CA ALA A 333 -9.26 18.36 19.58
C ALA A 333 -10.69 18.28 19.04
N ALA A 334 -10.98 17.35 18.11
CA ALA A 334 -12.31 17.20 17.54
C ALA A 334 -13.38 16.82 18.58
N ILE A 335 -13.05 15.96 19.56
CA ILE A 335 -13.97 15.61 20.66
C ILE A 335 -14.09 16.78 21.65
N ALA A 336 -12.98 17.43 22.01
CA ALA A 336 -12.98 18.58 22.92
C ALA A 336 -13.79 19.78 22.37
N GLU A 337 -13.75 19.99 21.05
CA GLU A 337 -14.54 21.00 20.33
C GLU A 337 -16.00 20.59 20.10
N GLY A 338 -16.41 19.38 20.50
CA GLY A 338 -17.79 18.88 20.34
C GLY A 338 -18.18 18.55 18.90
N LYS A 339 -17.21 18.38 17.99
CA LYS A 339 -17.44 18.07 16.57
C LYS A 339 -17.79 16.59 16.31
N THR A 340 -17.43 15.71 17.22
CA THR A 340 -17.64 14.26 17.13
C THR A 340 -17.59 13.67 18.55
N ASP A 341 -18.21 12.52 18.78
CA ASP A 341 -18.15 11.83 20.08
C ASP A 341 -17.04 10.77 20.11
N PHE A 342 -16.77 10.15 18.95
CA PHE A 342 -15.84 9.05 18.74
C PHE A 342 -14.96 9.29 17.51
N VAL A 343 -13.75 8.73 17.50
CA VAL A 343 -12.77 8.94 16.42
C VAL A 343 -12.22 7.61 15.92
N ALA A 344 -12.41 7.35 14.63
CA ALA A 344 -11.91 6.18 13.94
C ALA A 344 -10.49 6.37 13.37
N MET A 345 -9.56 5.48 13.74
CA MET A 345 -8.12 5.60 13.46
C MET A 345 -7.55 4.41 12.66
N GLY A 346 -8.13 4.07 11.51
CA GLY A 346 -7.79 2.87 10.71
C GLY A 346 -6.30 2.63 10.45
N ARG A 347 -5.74 3.23 9.39
CA ARG A 347 -4.32 3.05 8.99
C ARG A 347 -3.30 3.40 10.09
N GLN A 348 -3.71 4.11 11.14
CA GLN A 348 -2.88 4.45 12.29
C GLN A 348 -2.86 3.32 13.35
N LEU A 349 -3.96 2.58 13.55
CA LEU A 349 -3.98 1.35 14.33
C LEU A 349 -3.37 0.14 13.59
N LEU A 350 -3.33 0.18 12.25
CA LEU A 350 -2.52 -0.78 11.47
C LEU A 350 -1.01 -0.54 11.65
N ALA A 351 -0.59 0.72 11.82
CA ALA A 351 0.80 1.11 12.05
C ALA A 351 1.25 0.90 13.50
N ASP A 352 0.34 1.05 14.47
CA ASP A 352 0.59 0.80 15.89
C ASP A 352 -0.66 0.26 16.60
N PRO A 353 -0.75 -1.06 16.88
CA PRO A 353 -1.88 -1.61 17.62
C PRO A 353 -1.93 -1.07 19.07
N ASP A 354 -0.77 -0.84 19.73
CA ASP A 354 -0.69 -0.38 21.12
C ASP A 354 -1.02 1.12 21.31
N LEU A 355 -1.57 1.79 20.29
CA LEU A 355 -1.74 3.24 20.29
C LEU A 355 -2.43 3.75 21.56
N VAL A 356 -3.53 3.11 21.96
CA VAL A 356 -4.33 3.58 23.10
C VAL A 356 -3.63 3.31 24.43
N SER A 357 -2.98 2.16 24.60
CA SER A 357 -2.19 1.86 25.80
C SER A 357 -0.99 2.82 25.95
N LYS A 358 -0.36 3.22 24.84
CA LYS A 358 0.70 4.24 24.79
C LYS A 358 0.18 5.63 25.18
N LEU A 359 -1.02 6.03 24.72
CA LEU A 359 -1.69 7.26 25.15
C LEU A 359 -2.03 7.22 26.66
N ARG A 360 -2.65 6.15 27.15
CA ARG A 360 -2.98 5.96 28.59
C ARG A 360 -1.73 6.03 29.48
N ALA A 361 -0.62 5.45 29.02
CA ALA A 361 0.67 5.50 29.70
C ALA A 361 1.36 6.89 29.64
N GLY A 362 0.77 7.89 28.99
CA GLY A 362 1.34 9.22 28.86
C GLY A 362 2.57 9.29 27.95
N ARG A 363 2.67 8.38 26.97
CA ARG A 363 3.83 8.21 26.06
C ARG A 363 3.45 8.35 24.57
N PRO A 364 2.82 9.45 24.14
CA PRO A 364 2.40 9.64 22.74
C PRO A 364 3.58 9.62 21.76
N GLU A 365 4.78 10.01 22.19
CA GLU A 365 6.00 9.99 21.39
C GLU A 365 6.48 8.59 21.00
N ARG A 366 5.95 7.54 21.65
CA ARG A 366 6.20 6.13 21.33
C ARG A 366 5.22 5.53 20.32
N ILE A 367 4.20 6.28 19.88
CA ILE A 367 3.23 5.80 18.89
C ILE A 367 3.91 5.76 17.51
N ARG A 368 3.97 4.57 16.89
CA ARG A 368 4.53 4.37 15.56
C ARG A 368 3.63 5.05 14.53
N PRO A 369 4.11 6.08 13.79
CA PRO A 369 3.23 6.89 12.95
C PRO A 369 2.94 6.20 11.61
N CYS A 370 1.69 6.25 11.16
CA CYS A 370 1.34 5.94 9.78
C CYS A 370 1.94 7.01 8.83
N ILE A 371 2.68 6.57 7.81
CA ILE A 371 3.37 7.44 6.84
C ILE A 371 2.60 7.69 5.53
N ASN A 372 1.31 7.32 5.47
CA ASN A 372 0.46 7.56 4.29
C ASN A 372 1.04 7.00 2.96
N CYS A 373 1.58 5.78 3.01
CA CYS A 373 2.25 5.12 1.88
C CYS A 373 1.31 4.30 0.98
N TYR A 374 0.07 4.02 1.44
CA TYR A 374 -0.96 3.23 0.76
C TYR A 374 -0.63 1.76 0.45
N VAL A 375 0.53 1.23 0.89
CA VAL A 375 0.90 -0.20 0.70
C VAL A 375 -0.18 -1.15 1.26
N CYS A 376 -0.64 -0.92 2.49
CA CYS A 376 -1.73 -1.71 3.10
C CYS A 376 -3.05 -1.72 2.30
N VAL A 377 -3.27 -0.75 1.42
CA VAL A 377 -4.50 -0.66 0.60
C VAL A 377 -4.29 -1.33 -0.75
N GLN A 378 -3.06 -1.29 -1.29
CA GLN A 378 -2.72 -1.86 -2.57
C GLN A 378 -3.02 -3.36 -2.64
N GLU A 379 -2.71 -4.10 -1.57
CA GLU A 379 -2.94 -5.55 -1.52
C GLU A 379 -4.43 -5.90 -1.71
N ASN A 380 -5.36 -5.07 -1.21
CA ASN A 380 -6.80 -5.28 -1.40
C ASN A 380 -7.24 -5.12 -2.88
N PHE A 381 -6.51 -4.39 -3.72
CA PHE A 381 -6.76 -4.37 -5.18
C PHE A 381 -6.35 -5.67 -5.88
N TRP A 382 -5.61 -6.55 -5.20
CA TRP A 382 -5.10 -7.82 -5.72
C TRP A 382 -5.65 -9.04 -4.98
N ASP A 383 -6.60 -8.84 -4.06
CA ASP A 383 -7.09 -9.88 -3.14
C ASP A 383 -5.99 -10.44 -2.21
N GLY A 384 -4.92 -9.67 -2.00
CA GLY A 384 -3.81 -10.00 -1.11
C GLY A 384 -4.03 -9.51 0.32
N THR A 385 -3.32 -10.12 1.27
CA THR A 385 -3.31 -9.71 2.69
C THR A 385 -2.57 -8.38 2.85
N PRO A 386 -3.18 -7.34 3.46
CA PRO A 386 -2.51 -6.07 3.74
C PRO A 386 -1.21 -6.18 4.52
N VAL A 387 -0.17 -5.48 4.05
CA VAL A 387 1.10 -5.32 4.75
C VAL A 387 1.41 -3.83 5.01
N CYS A 388 2.20 -3.54 6.04
CA CYS A 388 2.50 -2.16 6.44
C CYS A 388 3.99 -1.83 6.35
N ALA A 389 4.33 -0.81 5.56
CA ALA A 389 5.71 -0.34 5.37
C ALA A 389 6.41 0.16 6.66
N VAL A 390 5.69 0.30 7.77
CA VAL A 390 6.27 0.64 9.09
C VAL A 390 5.99 -0.39 10.17
N ASN A 391 4.99 -1.26 10.02
CA ASN A 391 4.68 -2.33 10.98
C ASN A 391 4.82 -3.70 10.29
N PRO A 392 5.95 -4.41 10.46
CA PRO A 392 6.20 -5.67 9.76
C PRO A 392 5.30 -6.82 10.23
N ALA A 393 4.55 -6.65 11.32
CA ALA A 393 3.61 -7.66 11.84
C ALA A 393 2.15 -7.46 11.37
N LEU A 394 1.88 -6.51 10.45
CA LEU A 394 0.54 -6.42 9.86
C LEU A 394 0.35 -7.57 8.86
N GLY A 395 -0.67 -8.41 9.09
CA GLY A 395 -0.99 -9.57 8.26
C GLY A 395 -0.31 -10.86 8.72
N ASP A 396 0.59 -10.77 9.70
CA ASP A 396 1.10 -11.88 10.50
C ASP A 396 1.40 -11.38 11.92
N GLU A 397 0.36 -11.33 12.72
CA GLU A 397 0.43 -10.88 14.11
C GLU A 397 1.29 -11.80 15.00
N THR A 398 1.64 -13.03 14.56
CA THR A 398 2.51 -13.96 15.31
C THR A 398 3.96 -13.47 15.45
N VAL A 399 4.35 -12.48 14.63
CA VAL A 399 5.63 -11.77 14.73
C VAL A 399 5.76 -10.96 16.04
N LEU A 400 4.65 -10.73 16.76
CA LEU A 400 4.59 -10.01 18.03
C LEU A 400 3.91 -10.84 19.15
N PRO A 401 4.21 -10.58 20.43
CA PRO A 401 5.17 -9.61 20.95
C PRO A 401 6.63 -10.09 20.85
N LEU A 402 7.58 -9.14 20.81
CA LEU A 402 9.01 -9.46 20.78
C LEU A 402 9.47 -10.05 22.13
N VAL A 403 9.69 -11.37 22.18
CA VAL A 403 10.20 -12.06 23.37
C VAL A 403 11.70 -11.78 23.57
N ARG A 404 12.09 -11.45 24.82
CA ARG A 404 13.49 -11.23 25.20
C ARG A 404 14.28 -12.55 25.19
N THR A 405 15.50 -12.53 24.69
CA THR A 405 16.38 -13.70 24.68
C THR A 405 16.91 -14.03 26.07
N ALA A 406 17.01 -15.32 26.40
CA ALA A 406 17.74 -15.81 27.56
C ALA A 406 19.27 -15.74 27.37
N SER A 407 19.73 -15.66 26.11
CA SER A 407 21.14 -15.57 25.73
C SER A 407 21.38 -14.28 24.93
N PRO A 408 21.63 -13.15 25.59
CA PRO A 408 22.03 -11.90 24.94
C PRO A 408 23.29 -12.09 24.10
N LYS A 409 23.38 -11.32 23.01
CA LYS A 409 24.54 -11.24 22.12
C LYS A 409 24.92 -9.78 21.91
N HIS A 410 26.15 -9.51 21.50
CA HIS A 410 26.54 -8.23 20.94
C HIS A 410 26.27 -8.20 19.43
N VAL A 411 25.33 -7.35 19.03
CA VAL A 411 24.95 -7.10 17.64
C VAL A 411 25.55 -5.77 17.20
N VAL A 412 26.38 -5.78 16.16
CA VAL A 412 26.83 -4.56 15.48
C VAL A 412 25.99 -4.33 14.24
N VAL A 413 25.30 -3.19 14.17
CA VAL A 413 24.51 -2.78 13.02
C VAL A 413 25.29 -1.72 12.25
N VAL A 414 25.46 -1.91 10.95
CA VAL A 414 26.23 -1.02 10.07
C VAL A 414 25.28 -0.24 9.15
N GLY A 415 25.08 1.04 9.46
CA GLY A 415 24.23 1.97 8.71
C GLY A 415 22.95 2.32 9.46
N ALA A 416 22.79 3.60 9.82
CA ALA A 416 21.61 4.15 10.48
C ALA A 416 20.54 4.63 9.49
N GLY A 417 20.33 3.88 8.41
CA GLY A 417 19.15 3.99 7.56
C GLY A 417 17.90 3.41 8.25
N PRO A 418 16.71 3.46 7.62
CA PRO A 418 15.48 2.91 8.20
C PRO A 418 15.60 1.44 8.58
N GLY A 419 16.18 0.59 7.71
CA GLY A 419 16.38 -0.84 8.01
C GLY A 419 17.33 -1.10 9.18
N GLY A 420 18.44 -0.37 9.27
CA GLY A 420 19.39 -0.51 10.39
C GLY A 420 18.86 0.05 11.71
N LEU A 421 18.08 1.14 11.67
CA LEU A 421 17.39 1.65 12.85
C LEU A 421 16.33 0.66 13.37
N GLU A 422 15.53 0.06 12.50
CA GLU A 422 14.54 -0.94 12.92
C GLU A 422 15.22 -2.24 13.39
N ALA A 423 16.27 -2.72 12.72
CA ALA A 423 17.05 -3.87 13.16
C ALA A 423 17.71 -3.64 14.54
N ALA A 424 18.28 -2.46 14.78
CA ALA A 424 18.84 -2.09 16.07
C ALA A 424 17.76 -2.03 17.16
N ARG A 425 16.60 -1.43 16.85
CA ARG A 425 15.43 -1.37 17.74
C ARG A 425 14.94 -2.76 18.14
N VAL A 426 14.71 -3.65 17.16
CA VAL A 426 14.23 -5.02 17.39
C VAL A 426 15.26 -5.84 18.20
N ALA A 427 16.55 -5.76 17.87
CA ALA A 427 17.59 -6.47 18.60
C ALA A 427 17.71 -5.99 20.07
N ALA A 428 17.67 -4.69 20.32
CA ALA A 428 17.73 -4.13 21.67
C ALA A 428 16.45 -4.41 22.48
N GLU A 429 15.27 -4.41 21.85
CA GLU A 429 14.01 -4.74 22.50
C GLU A 429 13.96 -6.23 22.91
N ARG A 430 14.51 -7.12 22.07
CA ARG A 430 14.79 -8.54 22.42
C ARG A 430 15.91 -8.72 23.45
N GLY A 431 16.60 -7.65 23.87
CA GLY A 431 17.57 -7.66 24.96
C GLY A 431 19.03 -7.94 24.57
N HIS A 432 19.38 -7.85 23.29
CA HIS A 432 20.78 -7.88 22.85
C HIS A 432 21.51 -6.56 23.19
N ARG A 433 22.84 -6.61 23.38
CA ARG A 433 23.67 -5.39 23.37
C ARG A 433 23.81 -4.94 21.93
N VAL A 434 23.46 -3.70 21.60
CA VAL A 434 23.50 -3.21 20.22
C VAL A 434 24.45 -2.01 20.09
N THR A 435 25.36 -2.08 19.12
CA THR A 435 26.16 -0.93 18.67
C THR A 435 25.77 -0.59 17.23
N LEU A 436 25.33 0.64 16.98
CA LEU A 436 24.93 1.13 15.65
C LEU A 436 25.99 2.09 15.11
N LEU A 437 26.67 1.69 14.03
CA LEU A 437 27.69 2.51 13.35
C LEU A 437 27.09 3.24 12.15
N ASP A 438 27.39 4.53 11.97
CA ASP A 438 27.08 5.24 10.72
C ASP A 438 28.18 6.26 10.37
N LYS A 439 28.57 6.31 9.09
CA LYS A 439 29.59 7.25 8.60
C LYS A 439 29.12 8.71 8.53
N GLY A 440 27.81 8.93 8.47
CA GLY A 440 27.18 10.25 8.49
C GLY A 440 27.20 10.89 9.87
N ASP A 441 26.88 12.19 9.92
CA ASP A 441 26.83 12.96 11.19
C ASP A 441 25.44 12.98 11.84
N ARG A 442 24.53 12.08 11.43
CA ARG A 442 23.14 11.97 11.91
C ARG A 442 22.51 10.62 11.56
N LEU A 443 21.54 10.19 12.36
CA LEU A 443 20.68 9.04 12.04
C LEU A 443 19.64 9.39 10.95
N GLY A 444 19.30 8.39 10.14
CA GLY A 444 18.14 8.36 9.24
C GLY A 444 18.45 7.99 7.79
N GLY A 445 19.71 8.01 7.35
CA GLY A 445 20.11 7.65 5.98
C GLY A 445 19.21 8.26 4.89
N THR A 446 18.66 7.42 4.01
CA THR A 446 17.71 7.84 2.97
C THR A 446 16.37 8.36 3.52
N LEU A 447 15.90 7.88 4.68
CA LEU A 447 14.64 8.36 5.30
C LEU A 447 14.72 9.84 5.71
N TRP A 448 15.89 10.29 6.19
CA TRP A 448 16.11 11.72 6.46
C TRP A 448 15.99 12.54 5.17
N PHE A 449 16.57 12.06 4.06
CA PHE A 449 16.52 12.75 2.78
C PHE A 449 15.10 12.77 2.19
N SER A 450 14.37 11.64 2.20
CA SER A 450 12.97 11.61 1.75
C SER A 450 12.04 12.46 2.62
N SER A 451 12.41 12.79 3.85
CA SER A 451 11.67 13.74 4.69
C SER A 451 11.70 15.19 4.19
N LEU A 452 12.50 15.49 3.16
CA LEU A 452 12.50 16.78 2.44
C LEU A 452 11.28 16.91 1.53
N THR A 453 10.96 15.84 0.79
CA THR A 453 9.90 15.73 -0.24
C THR A 453 8.58 15.21 0.34
N THR A 454 8.62 14.15 1.15
CA THR A 454 7.46 13.59 1.88
C THR A 454 7.62 13.87 3.39
N PRO A 455 7.02 14.94 3.94
CA PRO A 455 7.23 15.35 5.34
C PRO A 455 6.82 14.31 6.39
N ASP A 456 5.89 13.42 6.09
CA ASP A 456 5.44 12.35 7.00
C ASP A 456 6.57 11.38 7.39
N ASN A 457 7.53 11.15 6.50
CA ASN A 457 8.73 10.36 6.78
C ASN A 457 9.57 10.95 7.93
N HIS A 458 9.41 12.25 8.23
CA HIS A 458 10.04 12.87 9.39
C HIS A 458 9.46 12.38 10.72
N ARG A 459 8.16 12.03 10.76
CA ARG A 459 7.51 11.48 11.97
C ARG A 459 8.09 10.10 12.28
N LEU A 460 8.19 9.23 11.27
CA LEU A 460 8.82 7.90 11.41
C LEU A 460 10.28 8.02 11.83
N LEU A 461 11.05 8.93 11.23
CA LEU A 461 12.45 9.12 11.64
C LEU A 461 12.58 9.60 13.09
N ARG A 462 11.70 10.50 13.55
CA ARG A 462 11.67 10.93 14.96
C ARG A 462 11.35 9.75 15.88
N TRP A 463 10.33 8.96 15.55
CA TRP A 463 9.95 7.78 16.31
C TRP A 463 11.10 6.75 16.39
N LEU A 464 11.74 6.40 15.26
CA LEU A 464 12.89 5.49 15.23
C LEU A 464 14.04 5.98 16.12
N LYS A 465 14.37 7.28 16.07
CA LYS A 465 15.39 7.89 16.93
C LYS A 465 15.04 7.74 18.41
N ASN A 466 13.84 8.18 18.78
CA ASN A 466 13.36 8.11 20.16
C ASN A 466 13.41 6.66 20.69
N GLU A 467 13.04 5.66 19.87
CA GLU A 467 13.05 4.26 20.29
C GLU A 467 14.47 3.67 20.43
N VAL A 468 15.42 3.98 19.55
CA VAL A 468 16.81 3.51 19.72
C VAL A 468 17.53 4.23 20.87
N GLU A 469 17.20 5.51 21.11
CA GLU A 469 17.68 6.27 22.27
C GLU A 469 17.08 5.72 23.59
N ARG A 470 15.78 5.39 23.61
CA ARG A 470 15.10 4.75 24.76
C ARG A 470 15.63 3.35 25.07
N LEU A 471 16.17 2.65 24.08
CA LEU A 471 16.68 1.28 24.19
C LEU A 471 18.20 1.23 24.47
N ASP A 472 18.82 2.37 24.82
CA ASP A 472 20.24 2.50 25.16
C ASP A 472 21.19 1.91 24.08
N VAL A 473 20.83 2.06 22.80
CA VAL A 473 21.68 1.61 21.68
C VAL A 473 22.95 2.47 21.62
N ASP A 474 24.13 1.83 21.57
CA ASP A 474 25.42 2.50 21.44
C ASP A 474 25.58 3.05 20.01
N ILE A 475 25.17 4.31 19.83
CA ILE A 475 25.13 5.00 18.53
C ILE A 475 26.46 5.72 18.26
N ARG A 476 27.21 5.26 17.27
CA ARG A 476 28.49 5.83 16.84
C ARG A 476 28.37 6.44 15.45
N LEU A 477 28.02 7.72 15.42
CA LEU A 477 28.02 8.55 14.22
C LEU A 477 29.45 8.90 13.80
N ARG A 478 29.63 9.37 12.56
CA ARG A 478 30.93 9.69 11.94
C ARG A 478 31.94 8.53 12.00
N THR A 479 31.44 7.30 12.09
CA THR A 479 32.24 6.09 12.23
C THR A 479 31.98 5.23 11.00
N GLU A 480 32.91 5.29 10.03
CA GLU A 480 32.85 4.40 8.87
C GLU A 480 33.21 2.98 9.30
N ALA A 481 32.32 2.04 8.96
CA ALA A 481 32.53 0.63 9.29
C ALA A 481 33.47 0.00 8.25
N THR A 482 34.62 -0.47 8.73
CA THR A 482 35.55 -1.33 7.99
C THR A 482 35.61 -2.71 8.64
N LYS A 483 36.29 -3.68 8.01
CA LYS A 483 36.48 -5.02 8.61
C LYS A 483 37.19 -4.91 9.98
N GLU A 484 38.15 -4.00 10.07
CA GLU A 484 38.96 -3.73 11.27
C GLU A 484 38.15 -3.00 12.33
N SER A 485 37.40 -1.96 11.96
CA SER A 485 36.62 -1.19 12.94
C SER A 485 35.45 -2.01 13.50
N VAL A 486 34.82 -2.88 12.70
CA VAL A 486 33.81 -3.83 13.18
C VAL A 486 34.45 -4.95 14.01
N GLY A 487 35.57 -5.52 13.55
CA GLY A 487 36.30 -6.56 14.28
C GLY A 487 36.78 -6.13 15.66
N SER A 488 37.19 -4.86 15.81
CA SER A 488 37.63 -4.31 17.11
C SER A 488 36.52 -4.21 18.17
N LEU A 489 35.25 -4.33 17.76
CA LEU A 489 34.09 -4.37 18.67
C LEU A 489 33.79 -5.78 19.20
N ALA A 490 34.43 -6.81 18.63
CA ALA A 490 34.18 -8.24 18.91
C ALA A 490 32.68 -8.64 18.93
N PRO A 491 31.91 -8.36 17.86
CA PRO A 491 30.50 -8.72 17.80
C PRO A 491 30.28 -10.22 17.61
N ASP A 492 29.18 -10.73 18.16
CA ASP A 492 28.66 -12.08 17.86
C ASP A 492 27.90 -12.10 16.53
N VAL A 493 27.30 -10.96 16.14
CA VAL A 493 26.46 -10.81 14.94
C VAL A 493 26.71 -9.43 14.32
N VAL A 494 26.84 -9.38 12.99
CA VAL A 494 26.91 -8.13 12.21
C VAL A 494 25.70 -8.05 11.27
N ILE A 495 24.96 -6.94 11.32
CA ILE A 495 23.86 -6.64 10.41
C ILE A 495 24.30 -5.51 9.47
N VAL A 496 24.35 -5.79 8.16
CA VAL A 496 24.79 -4.81 7.15
C VAL A 496 23.57 -4.10 6.56
N ALA A 497 23.37 -2.83 6.91
CA ALA A 497 22.25 -1.98 6.52
C ALA A 497 22.74 -0.67 5.85
N THR A 498 23.79 -0.76 5.05
CA THR A 498 24.52 0.37 4.41
C THR A 498 23.70 1.15 3.37
N GLY A 499 22.52 0.65 2.99
CA GLY A 499 21.68 1.23 1.95
C GLY A 499 22.19 0.88 0.54
N ALA A 500 21.79 1.67 -0.45
CA ALA A 500 22.18 1.50 -1.85
C ALA A 500 22.91 2.74 -2.36
N VAL A 501 23.86 2.53 -3.28
CA VAL A 501 24.54 3.57 -4.06
C VAL A 501 23.89 3.64 -5.44
N ARG A 502 23.73 4.85 -6.00
CA ARG A 502 23.25 5.04 -7.37
C ARG A 502 24.32 5.70 -8.23
N ASP A 503 24.94 4.90 -9.08
CA ASP A 503 25.94 5.38 -10.03
C ASP A 503 25.34 6.34 -11.07
N ARG A 504 26.22 7.08 -11.74
CA ARG A 504 25.84 7.88 -12.92
C ARG A 504 25.49 6.90 -14.04
N PRO A 505 24.40 7.13 -14.81
CA PRO A 505 24.17 6.34 -16.02
C PRO A 505 25.34 6.54 -16.99
N ASP A 506 25.83 5.44 -17.58
CA ASP A 506 26.93 5.45 -18.55
C ASP A 506 26.41 5.92 -19.92
N VAL A 507 26.19 7.23 -20.02
CA VAL A 507 25.71 7.91 -21.22
C VAL A 507 26.69 9.02 -21.63
N PRO A 508 26.81 9.34 -22.93
CA PRO A 508 27.63 10.46 -23.39
C PRO A 508 27.28 11.76 -22.67
N GLY A 509 28.23 12.32 -21.92
CA GLY A 509 28.03 13.52 -21.11
C GLY A 509 27.54 13.27 -19.67
N GLY A 510 27.32 12.04 -19.23
CA GLY A 510 26.91 11.70 -17.86
C GLY A 510 27.87 12.19 -16.76
N HIS A 511 29.12 12.47 -17.11
CA HIS A 511 30.16 13.04 -16.22
C HIS A 511 30.27 14.58 -16.28
N LEU A 512 29.40 15.28 -17.03
CA LEU A 512 29.47 16.74 -17.12
C LEU A 512 29.17 17.41 -15.75
N PRO A 513 29.76 18.57 -15.43
CA PRO A 513 29.68 19.17 -14.08
C PRO A 513 28.29 19.59 -13.59
N HIS A 514 27.30 19.62 -14.49
CA HIS A 514 25.90 19.94 -14.19
C HIS A 514 25.00 18.69 -14.11
N VAL A 515 25.53 17.50 -14.39
CA VAL A 515 24.81 16.23 -14.21
C VAL A 515 24.98 15.79 -12.77
N HIS A 516 23.86 15.52 -12.11
CA HIS A 516 23.78 15.19 -10.69
C HIS A 516 23.02 13.88 -10.48
N THR A 517 23.61 12.93 -9.75
CA THR A 517 22.89 11.77 -9.19
C THR A 517 22.12 12.17 -7.94
N GLY A 518 21.14 11.36 -7.54
CA GLY A 518 20.44 11.52 -6.26
C GLY A 518 21.39 11.58 -5.06
N ASP A 519 22.50 10.84 -5.08
CA ASP A 519 23.50 10.87 -4.02
C ASP A 519 24.36 12.15 -4.04
N SER A 520 24.66 12.72 -5.21
CA SER A 520 25.33 14.03 -5.29
C SER A 520 24.42 15.17 -4.83
N LEU A 521 23.10 15.12 -5.13
CA LEU A 521 22.12 16.08 -4.62
C LEU A 521 21.96 15.92 -3.10
N ARG A 522 21.87 14.68 -2.61
CA ARG A 522 21.87 14.36 -1.18
C ARG A 522 23.11 14.93 -0.48
N ALA A 523 24.31 14.77 -1.05
CA ALA A 523 25.54 15.31 -0.48
C ALA A 523 25.49 16.84 -0.36
N VAL A 524 25.01 17.54 -1.40
CA VAL A 524 24.83 19.00 -1.37
C VAL A 524 23.80 19.44 -0.33
N MET A 525 22.64 18.78 -0.27
CA MET A 525 21.52 19.18 0.61
C MET A 525 21.72 18.79 2.09
N THR A 526 22.45 17.71 2.38
CA THR A 526 22.80 17.28 3.74
C THR A 526 24.11 17.89 4.26
N GLY A 527 24.99 18.35 3.35
CA GLY A 527 26.38 18.68 3.63
C GLY A 527 27.25 17.45 3.98
N SER A 528 26.79 16.24 3.66
CA SER A 528 27.36 14.95 4.09
C SER A 528 27.42 13.96 2.92
N GLY A 529 28.62 13.49 2.56
CA GLY A 529 28.86 12.62 1.41
C GLY A 529 29.94 13.19 0.48
N ASP A 530 30.23 12.50 -0.62
CA ASP A 530 31.22 13.00 -1.58
C ASP A 530 30.70 14.22 -2.36
N LEU A 531 31.48 15.30 -2.31
CA LEU A 531 31.25 16.56 -3.01
C LEU A 531 32.32 16.81 -4.10
N SER A 532 33.24 15.87 -4.34
CA SER A 532 34.27 15.98 -5.38
C SER A 532 33.65 16.16 -6.78
N GLN A 533 32.55 15.45 -7.03
CA GLN A 533 31.84 15.38 -8.32
C GLN A 533 30.75 16.44 -8.52
N VAL A 534 30.64 17.46 -7.66
CA VAL A 534 29.74 18.61 -7.87
C VAL A 534 30.51 19.90 -8.13
N SER A 535 29.87 20.89 -8.76
CA SER A 535 30.50 22.18 -9.08
C SER A 535 30.97 22.93 -7.82
N TRP A 536 32.04 23.71 -7.93
CA TRP A 536 32.64 24.42 -6.78
C TRP A 536 31.62 25.27 -6.01
N PHE A 537 30.68 25.90 -6.73
CA PHE A 537 29.61 26.71 -6.17
C PHE A 537 28.66 25.88 -5.28
N LEU A 538 28.27 24.68 -5.72
CA LEU A 538 27.46 23.74 -4.94
C LEU A 538 28.23 23.18 -3.73
N ARG A 539 29.55 22.95 -3.85
CA ARG A 539 30.39 22.58 -2.69
C ARG A 539 30.38 23.69 -1.64
N MET A 540 30.51 24.94 -2.06
CA MET A 540 30.47 26.09 -1.15
C MET A 540 29.09 26.26 -0.52
N ALA A 541 28.00 26.13 -1.28
CA ALA A 541 26.64 26.15 -0.75
C ALA A 541 26.41 25.04 0.29
N GLY A 542 26.85 23.80 0.02
CA GLY A 542 26.76 22.69 0.98
C GLY A 542 27.59 22.91 2.24
N ARG A 543 28.81 23.44 2.12
CA ARG A 543 29.68 23.81 3.25
C ARG A 543 29.07 24.91 4.12
N LEU A 544 28.60 25.99 3.50
CA LEU A 544 27.93 27.11 4.21
C LEU A 544 26.62 26.64 4.86
N GLY A 545 25.84 25.81 4.18
CA GLY A 545 24.63 25.19 4.74
C GLY A 545 24.92 24.29 5.95
N ARG A 546 26.06 23.59 5.97
CA ARG A 546 26.51 22.80 7.11
C ARG A 546 26.97 23.66 8.28
N LEU A 547 27.75 24.72 8.01
CA LEU A 547 28.24 25.66 9.04
C LEU A 547 27.11 26.46 9.69
N SER A 548 26.12 26.89 8.90
CA SER A 548 24.92 27.59 9.39
C SER A 548 23.89 26.69 10.07
N GLY A 549 24.11 25.37 10.10
CA GLY A 549 23.17 24.39 10.67
C GLY A 549 21.90 24.16 9.85
N ILE A 550 21.65 24.93 8.77
CA ILE A 550 20.48 24.81 7.89
C ILE A 550 20.33 23.37 7.39
N THR A 551 21.43 22.71 7.01
CA THR A 551 21.39 21.34 6.47
C THR A 551 20.97 20.28 7.49
N ARG A 552 20.78 20.61 8.78
CA ARG A 552 20.25 19.69 9.80
C ARG A 552 18.73 19.65 9.86
N SER A 553 18.03 20.65 9.31
CA SER A 553 16.57 20.78 9.38
C SER A 553 15.92 20.68 8.00
N PRO A 554 15.14 19.63 7.72
CA PRO A 554 14.34 19.53 6.49
C PRO A 554 13.41 20.72 6.27
N LYS A 555 12.83 21.28 7.35
CA LYS A 555 12.01 22.51 7.30
C LYS A 555 12.83 23.72 6.85
N ALA A 556 14.04 23.91 7.40
CA ALA A 556 14.91 25.03 7.01
C ALA A 556 15.36 24.92 5.55
N ILE A 557 15.75 23.72 5.10
CA ILE A 557 16.09 23.47 3.68
C ILE A 557 14.89 23.80 2.80
N ARG A 558 13.68 23.30 3.11
CA ARG A 558 12.46 23.60 2.33
C ARG A 558 12.19 25.10 2.19
N THR A 559 12.37 25.87 3.27
CA THR A 559 12.19 27.33 3.28
C THR A 559 13.26 28.04 2.45
N VAL A 560 14.55 27.76 2.70
CA VAL A 560 15.66 28.42 2.00
C VAL A 560 15.62 28.13 0.50
N THR A 561 15.34 26.88 0.12
CA THR A 561 15.27 26.48 -1.30
C THR A 561 14.09 27.06 -2.08
N ARG A 562 13.05 27.59 -1.40
CA ARG A 562 12.00 28.41 -2.04
C ARG A 562 12.48 29.83 -2.37
N ALA A 563 13.34 30.42 -1.54
CA ALA A 563 13.93 31.73 -1.80
C ALA A 563 15.11 31.67 -2.78
N PHE A 564 16.00 30.69 -2.61
CA PHE A 564 17.17 30.50 -3.45
C PHE A 564 17.53 29.02 -3.60
N LEU A 565 17.49 28.52 -4.84
CA LEU A 565 17.99 27.19 -5.21
C LEU A 565 19.13 27.36 -6.23
N PRO A 566 20.36 26.87 -5.94
CA PRO A 566 21.58 27.10 -6.74
C PRO A 566 21.66 26.21 -8.00
N MET A 567 20.61 26.25 -8.81
CA MET A 567 20.44 25.41 -10.00
C MET A 567 20.01 26.27 -11.21
N GLY A 568 20.13 25.73 -12.43
CA GLY A 568 19.54 26.33 -13.64
C GLY A 568 18.01 26.46 -13.55
N LYS A 569 17.40 27.25 -14.43
CA LYS A 569 15.93 27.39 -14.49
C LYS A 569 15.27 26.16 -15.12
N ASP A 570 15.88 25.63 -16.17
CA ASP A 570 15.47 24.41 -16.85
C ASP A 570 16.27 23.23 -16.29
N VAL A 571 15.56 22.16 -15.93
CA VAL A 571 16.13 20.96 -15.30
C VAL A 571 15.57 19.73 -15.98
N VAL A 572 16.43 18.78 -16.34
CA VAL A 572 16.02 17.46 -16.81
C VAL A 572 16.24 16.45 -15.67
N VAL A 573 15.19 15.72 -15.32
CA VAL A 573 15.24 14.58 -14.38
C VAL A 573 15.15 13.31 -15.22
N ILE A 574 16.10 12.40 -15.06
CA ILE A 574 16.14 11.11 -15.77
C ILE A 574 15.80 10.02 -14.76
N GLY A 575 14.78 9.21 -15.08
CA GLY A 575 14.18 8.20 -14.22
C GLY A 575 12.92 8.72 -13.50
N GLY A 576 11.77 8.21 -13.91
CA GLY A 576 10.41 8.52 -13.45
C GLY A 576 9.88 7.68 -12.29
N SER A 577 10.72 6.89 -11.62
CA SER A 577 10.39 6.24 -10.33
C SER A 577 9.95 7.27 -9.26
N LEU A 578 9.40 6.81 -8.12
CA LEU A 578 9.00 7.64 -6.97
C LEU A 578 9.97 8.80 -6.65
N VAL A 579 11.27 8.52 -6.59
CA VAL A 579 12.30 9.52 -6.24
C VAL A 579 12.42 10.61 -7.32
N GLY A 580 12.24 10.25 -8.59
CA GLY A 580 12.28 11.20 -9.72
C GLY A 580 11.03 12.07 -9.78
N LEU A 581 9.86 11.50 -9.49
CA LEU A 581 8.59 12.24 -9.36
C LEU A 581 8.65 13.24 -8.20
N GLU A 582 9.01 12.79 -6.99
CA GLU A 582 9.16 13.65 -5.81
C GLU A 582 10.18 14.78 -6.03
N LEU A 583 11.32 14.48 -6.69
CA LEU A 583 12.31 15.49 -7.04
C LEU A 583 11.77 16.49 -8.06
N SER A 584 11.02 16.02 -9.06
CA SER A 584 10.43 16.87 -10.10
C SER A 584 9.40 17.85 -9.52
N GLU A 585 8.53 17.36 -8.64
CA GLU A 585 7.58 18.20 -7.89
C GLU A 585 8.31 19.21 -7.00
N PHE A 586 9.27 18.78 -6.19
CA PHE A 586 10.07 19.64 -5.31
C PHE A 586 10.78 20.76 -6.08
N LEU A 587 11.29 20.49 -7.28
CA LEU A 587 11.90 21.49 -8.14
C LEU A 587 10.86 22.42 -8.78
N ALA A 588 9.74 21.90 -9.25
CA ALA A 588 8.65 22.69 -9.83
C ALA A 588 8.03 23.68 -8.83
N GLU A 589 7.80 23.26 -7.58
CA GLU A 589 7.40 24.15 -6.46
C GLU A 589 8.35 25.36 -6.28
N ARG A 590 9.59 25.25 -6.75
CA ARG A 590 10.68 26.24 -6.59
C ARG A 590 10.95 27.01 -7.89
N GLY A 591 9.94 27.07 -8.76
CA GLY A 591 9.94 27.84 -10.00
C GLY A 591 11.00 27.37 -10.99
N ARG A 592 11.07 26.05 -11.20
CA ARG A 592 11.93 25.38 -12.18
C ARG A 592 11.08 24.76 -13.27
N ASN A 593 11.52 24.90 -14.52
CA ASN A 593 10.93 24.21 -15.65
C ASN A 593 11.52 22.79 -15.66
N VAL A 594 10.74 21.80 -15.21
CA VAL A 594 11.24 20.43 -15.08
C VAL A 594 10.79 19.61 -16.28
N THR A 595 11.73 18.95 -16.94
CA THR A 595 11.43 17.87 -17.89
C THR A 595 11.75 16.54 -17.23
N LEU A 596 10.75 15.71 -16.98
CA LEU A 596 10.95 14.34 -16.52
C LEU A 596 11.05 13.42 -17.74
N VAL A 597 12.09 12.58 -17.77
CA VAL A 597 12.34 11.59 -18.83
C VAL A 597 12.35 10.19 -18.21
N GLU A 598 11.51 9.31 -18.72
CA GLU A 598 11.46 7.89 -18.37
C GLU A 598 11.60 7.05 -19.64
N ALA A 599 12.34 5.94 -19.54
CA ALA A 599 12.56 4.97 -20.60
C ALA A 599 11.43 3.92 -20.67
N GLY A 600 10.81 3.62 -19.51
CA GLY A 600 9.54 2.88 -19.44
C GLY A 600 8.34 3.71 -19.91
N GLN A 601 7.21 3.05 -20.14
CA GLN A 601 5.95 3.75 -20.43
C GLN A 601 5.25 4.26 -19.14
N GLN A 602 5.45 3.55 -18.03
CA GLN A 602 4.85 3.84 -16.73
C GLN A 602 5.78 4.66 -15.83
N LEU A 603 5.21 5.64 -15.15
CA LEU A 603 5.88 6.39 -14.09
C LEU A 603 5.61 5.77 -12.73
N GLY A 604 6.49 6.05 -11.76
CA GLY A 604 6.21 5.81 -10.34
C GLY A 604 6.01 4.35 -9.95
N VAL A 605 6.43 3.37 -10.75
CA VAL A 605 6.15 1.93 -10.54
C VAL A 605 6.34 1.44 -9.07
N PRO A 606 7.38 1.87 -8.31
CA PRO A 606 7.52 1.51 -6.89
C PRO A 606 6.54 2.17 -5.90
N MET A 607 5.57 2.95 -6.38
CA MET A 607 4.52 3.59 -5.58
C MET A 607 3.27 2.74 -5.55
N ALA A 608 2.64 2.66 -4.37
CA ALA A 608 1.36 2.01 -4.20
C ALA A 608 0.31 2.60 -5.15
N LEU A 609 -0.44 1.73 -5.85
CA LEU A 609 -1.38 2.11 -6.91
C LEU A 609 -2.27 3.32 -6.60
N PRO A 610 -2.97 3.41 -5.44
CA PRO A 610 -3.83 4.57 -5.15
C PRO A 610 -3.08 5.91 -5.13
N ARG A 611 -1.83 5.92 -4.64
CA ARG A 611 -0.98 7.12 -4.62
C ARG A 611 -0.36 7.40 -5.99
N ARG A 612 -0.23 6.39 -6.85
CA ARG A 612 0.34 6.52 -8.19
C ARG A 612 -0.66 7.16 -9.15
N TRP A 613 -1.90 6.67 -9.16
CA TRP A 613 -2.98 7.22 -9.98
C TRP A 613 -3.29 8.68 -9.62
N THR A 614 -3.49 9.00 -8.33
CA THR A 614 -3.87 10.37 -7.94
C THR A 614 -2.72 11.40 -7.96
N ALA A 615 -1.45 10.97 -8.04
CA ALA A 615 -0.32 11.88 -8.24
C ALA A 615 -0.33 12.59 -9.62
N GLY A 616 -0.99 11.98 -10.62
CA GLY A 616 -1.05 12.50 -11.99
C GLY A 616 -2.13 13.57 -12.24
N ASP A 617 -3.18 13.59 -11.41
CA ASP A 617 -4.46 14.26 -11.68
C ASP A 617 -4.41 15.82 -11.64
N GLY A 618 -3.22 16.37 -11.36
CA GLY A 618 -2.88 17.80 -11.38
C GLY A 618 -2.75 18.44 -12.77
N ARG A 619 -3.47 17.97 -13.79
CA ARG A 619 -3.39 18.47 -15.19
C ARG A 619 -2.01 18.30 -15.84
N THR A 620 -1.35 17.19 -15.54
CA THR A 620 -0.02 16.85 -16.08
C THR A 620 -0.08 16.64 -17.59
N ARG A 621 0.49 17.57 -18.37
CA ARG A 621 0.72 17.32 -19.80
C ARG A 621 1.90 16.37 -19.97
N VAL A 622 1.61 15.07 -20.06
CA VAL A 622 2.53 14.14 -20.73
C VAL A 622 2.66 14.58 -22.17
N ALA A 623 3.78 15.21 -22.49
CA ALA A 623 4.10 15.64 -23.84
C ALA A 623 4.73 14.45 -24.56
N GLN A 624 3.90 13.49 -24.99
CA GLN A 624 4.30 12.60 -26.07
C GLN A 624 4.63 13.48 -27.28
N ILE A 625 5.92 13.64 -27.56
CA ILE A 625 6.38 14.17 -28.84
C ILE A 625 6.20 13.03 -29.86
N VAL A 626 4.96 12.88 -30.34
CA VAL A 626 4.72 12.23 -31.62
C VAL A 626 5.56 13.00 -32.65
N GLN A 627 6.47 12.30 -33.32
CA GLN A 627 7.44 12.91 -34.22
C GLN A 627 6.73 13.82 -35.25
N GLY A 628 7.22 15.05 -35.37
CA GLY A 628 6.86 15.95 -36.47
C GLY A 628 7.13 15.32 -37.84
N PRO A 629 6.53 15.87 -38.91
CA PRO A 629 6.41 15.17 -40.19
C PRO A 629 7.76 14.75 -40.75
N ARG A 630 7.83 13.49 -41.23
CA ARG A 630 8.99 12.92 -41.91
C ARG A 630 9.49 13.89 -42.98
N HIS A 631 10.67 14.47 -42.79
CA HIS A 631 11.42 15.02 -43.91
C HIS A 631 11.69 13.88 -44.88
N ARG A 632 11.02 13.89 -46.04
CA ARG A 632 11.45 13.08 -47.18
C ARG A 632 12.88 13.49 -47.49
N VAL A 633 13.82 12.57 -47.29
CA VAL A 633 15.14 12.67 -47.91
C VAL A 633 14.89 12.64 -49.42
N GLY A 634 14.97 13.82 -50.04
CA GLY A 634 14.87 13.95 -51.49
C GLY A 634 16.00 13.18 -52.15
N ARG A 635 15.75 12.67 -53.36
CA ARG A 635 16.79 12.01 -54.18
C ARG A 635 18.01 12.92 -54.27
N THR A 636 19.19 12.35 -54.00
CA THR A 636 20.46 12.90 -54.49
C THR A 636 20.48 12.84 -56.01
N GLU A 637 20.26 13.98 -56.67
CA GLU A 637 20.75 14.17 -58.03
C GLU A 637 22.25 14.50 -57.96
N ARG A 638 23.05 13.81 -58.78
CA ARG A 638 24.46 14.14 -58.96
C ARG A 638 24.57 15.40 -59.81
N ILE A 639 25.39 16.35 -59.39
CA ILE A 639 26.01 17.33 -60.28
C ILE A 639 27.52 17.30 -59.98
N GLU A 640 28.32 17.24 -61.04
CA GLU A 640 29.77 17.00 -60.97
C GLU A 640 30.57 18.31 -61.09
N GLY A 641 31.59 18.47 -60.23
CA GLY A 641 32.72 19.40 -60.43
C GLY A 641 32.47 20.90 -60.15
N PRO A 642 33.54 21.72 -60.20
CA PRO A 642 34.67 21.58 -59.28
C PRO A 642 35.15 22.91 -58.66
N GLY A 643 35.80 22.84 -57.48
CA GLY A 643 36.84 23.82 -57.09
C GLY A 643 36.59 24.72 -55.87
N ARG A 644 37.59 24.70 -54.96
CA ARG A 644 38.14 25.76 -54.09
C ARG A 644 37.21 26.88 -53.55
N GLY A 645 37.22 27.04 -52.22
CA GLY A 645 36.90 28.33 -51.56
C GLY A 645 36.49 28.18 -50.09
N GLN A 646 37.31 28.70 -49.16
CA GLN A 646 36.89 28.95 -47.78
C GLN A 646 36.06 30.25 -47.70
N ASP A 647 35.50 30.50 -46.51
CA ASP A 647 34.79 31.73 -46.09
C ASP A 647 33.40 32.00 -46.70
N HIS A 648 32.35 31.51 -46.04
CA HIS A 648 31.14 32.28 -45.66
C HIS A 648 30.06 31.42 -44.95
N VAL A 649 30.27 31.08 -43.67
CA VAL A 649 29.22 30.43 -42.83
C VAL A 649 29.05 31.12 -41.47
N GLU A 650 28.90 32.45 -41.44
CA GLU A 650 28.59 33.17 -40.19
C GLU A 650 27.58 34.33 -40.32
N ARG A 651 27.03 34.58 -41.52
CA ARG A 651 26.06 35.69 -41.75
C ARG A 651 24.64 35.27 -42.16
N ARG A 652 24.30 33.97 -42.07
CA ARG A 652 22.95 33.46 -42.44
C ARG A 652 22.08 32.99 -41.27
N TRP A 653 22.63 32.76 -40.07
CA TRP A 653 21.82 32.30 -38.93
C TRP A 653 20.97 33.42 -38.29
N ASN A 654 21.50 34.66 -38.24
CA ASN A 654 20.89 35.80 -37.54
C ASN A 654 19.75 36.54 -38.28
N ARG A 655 19.16 35.98 -39.35
CA ARG A 655 17.94 36.53 -39.98
C ARG A 655 16.66 35.69 -39.80
N GLY A 656 16.77 34.42 -39.40
CA GLY A 656 15.58 33.56 -39.21
C GLY A 656 14.75 33.87 -37.96
N VAL A 657 15.38 34.37 -36.88
CA VAL A 657 14.76 34.47 -35.54
C VAL A 657 13.87 35.71 -35.38
N ARG A 658 13.88 36.67 -36.31
CA ARG A 658 13.09 37.91 -36.21
C ARG A 658 11.75 37.92 -36.97
N GLN A 659 11.39 36.86 -37.71
CA GLN A 659 10.14 36.81 -38.51
C GLN A 659 8.98 35.98 -37.91
N HIS A 660 9.14 35.36 -36.73
CA HIS A 660 8.06 34.65 -36.03
C HIS A 660 7.55 35.34 -34.75
N ARG A 661 7.85 36.63 -34.57
CA ARG A 661 7.37 37.44 -33.44
C ARG A 661 6.44 38.58 -33.85
N ALA A 662 5.91 38.53 -35.08
CA ALA A 662 5.08 39.59 -35.67
C ALA A 662 3.86 39.02 -36.42
N GLN A 663 3.13 38.09 -35.81
CA GLN A 663 1.85 37.58 -36.31
C GLN A 663 0.99 37.03 -35.16
N LEU A 664 0.57 37.91 -34.23
CA LEU A 664 -0.41 37.63 -33.16
C LEU A 664 -0.85 38.92 -32.44
N VAL A 665 -1.23 39.96 -33.20
CA VAL A 665 -1.78 41.23 -32.69
C VAL A 665 -2.80 41.80 -33.69
N ARG A 666 -3.98 42.24 -33.20
CA ARG A 666 -5.20 42.75 -33.91
C ARG A 666 -5.98 41.66 -34.67
N THR A 667 -7.32 41.63 -34.72
CA THR A 667 -8.45 42.58 -34.39
C THR A 667 -9.66 41.76 -33.84
N GLU A 668 -10.79 42.24 -33.31
CA GLU A 668 -11.22 43.50 -32.65
C GLU A 668 -12.50 43.23 -31.79
N THR A 669 -12.97 44.26 -31.07
CA THR A 669 -14.12 44.27 -30.14
C THR A 669 -15.50 44.32 -30.79
N GLU A 670 -16.53 43.80 -30.09
CA GLU A 670 -17.87 44.42 -30.08
C GLU A 670 -18.57 44.32 -28.70
N ARG A 671 -19.72 45.00 -28.51
CA ARG A 671 -20.06 45.71 -27.26
C ARG A 671 -21.26 45.16 -26.45
N GLY A 672 -21.07 45.02 -25.12
CA GLY A 672 -22.00 45.40 -24.02
C GLY A 672 -23.45 44.86 -23.97
N PRO A 673 -24.24 45.21 -22.93
CA PRO A 673 -23.96 46.08 -21.78
C PRO A 673 -23.89 45.33 -20.42
N ALA A 674 -23.47 46.05 -19.37
CA ALA A 674 -23.45 45.56 -17.98
C ALA A 674 -24.51 46.27 -17.12
N VAL A 675 -24.96 45.61 -16.05
CA VAL A 675 -25.73 46.23 -14.95
C VAL A 675 -24.85 46.33 -13.71
N THR A 676 -24.70 47.55 -13.18
CA THR A 676 -23.91 47.87 -11.98
C THR A 676 -24.77 47.95 -10.72
N VAL A 677 -24.29 47.43 -9.59
CA VAL A 677 -24.49 48.06 -8.26
C VAL A 677 -23.19 47.97 -7.44
N ARG A 678 -22.91 49.02 -6.66
CA ARG A 678 -21.71 49.20 -5.82
C ARG A 678 -21.81 48.45 -4.47
N ALA A 679 -20.66 48.15 -3.87
CA ALA A 679 -20.51 48.08 -2.41
C ALA A 679 -19.31 48.96 -1.97
N GLY A 680 -19.48 49.71 -0.87
CA GLY A 680 -18.48 50.64 -0.34
C GLY A 680 -17.58 50.03 0.76
N PRO A 681 -16.59 50.78 1.27
CA PRO A 681 -15.63 50.28 2.25
C PRO A 681 -16.16 50.32 3.69
N ALA A 682 -15.82 49.31 4.49
CA ALA A 682 -16.06 49.27 5.93
C ALA A 682 -14.78 48.88 6.70
N GLN A 683 -14.69 49.31 7.96
CA GLN A 683 -13.43 49.48 8.70
C GLN A 683 -13.00 48.22 9.49
N ARG A 684 -11.70 48.11 9.80
CA ARG A 684 -11.13 47.11 10.72
C ARG A 684 -11.25 47.55 12.19
N PRO A 685 -11.67 46.68 13.12
CA PRO A 685 -11.30 46.75 14.53
C PRO A 685 -9.99 45.97 14.83
N PRO A 686 -9.34 46.18 16.00
CA PRO A 686 -7.94 45.83 16.23
C PRO A 686 -7.70 44.43 16.84
N GLY A 687 -6.43 44.02 16.84
CA GLY A 687 -5.97 42.64 17.01
C GLY A 687 -6.17 41.98 18.38
N ALA A 688 -6.35 40.66 18.31
CA ALA A 688 -6.09 39.72 19.40
C ALA A 688 -4.65 39.17 19.29
N ALA A 689 -4.12 38.66 20.40
CA ALA A 689 -2.70 38.31 20.55
C ALA A 689 -2.24 37.14 19.65
N ALA A 690 -0.94 37.10 19.37
CA ALA A 690 -0.31 36.10 18.51
C ALA A 690 -0.15 34.73 19.23
N ASP A 691 -0.81 33.71 18.69
CA ASP A 691 -0.62 32.29 18.99
C ASP A 691 0.31 31.68 17.91
N PRO A 692 1.45 31.03 18.24
CA PRO A 692 2.45 30.63 17.25
C PRO A 692 2.09 29.45 16.34
N ASP A 693 1.09 28.62 16.67
CA ASP A 693 0.99 27.25 16.12
C ASP A 693 -0.24 26.96 15.23
N ARG A 694 -0.93 27.97 14.68
CA ARG A 694 -2.02 27.75 13.71
C ARG A 694 -1.55 27.51 12.26
N HIS A 695 -1.61 26.23 11.87
CA HIS A 695 -1.84 25.65 10.53
C HIS A 695 -1.16 26.22 9.26
N MET A 696 -0.50 25.31 8.53
CA MET A 696 -0.64 25.25 7.07
C MET A 696 -0.96 23.81 6.66
N ILE A 697 -2.19 23.61 6.17
CA ILE A 697 -2.65 22.39 5.51
C ILE A 697 -2.09 22.40 4.08
N LEU A 698 -1.21 21.47 3.75
CA LEU A 698 -0.84 21.09 2.37
C LEU A 698 -0.16 19.71 2.41
N HIS A 699 -0.42 18.93 1.35
CA HIS A 699 0.36 17.82 0.76
C HIS A 699 -0.48 16.59 0.43
N GLY A 700 -1.39 16.77 -0.54
CA GLY A 700 -1.50 15.78 -1.61
C GLY A 700 -0.40 16.04 -2.64
N VAL A 701 0.21 14.97 -3.17
CA VAL A 701 1.18 15.03 -4.26
C VAL A 701 0.46 15.50 -5.51
N ARG A 702 0.83 16.65 -6.07
CA ARG A 702 0.17 17.24 -7.24
C ARG A 702 1.21 17.82 -8.19
N LEU A 703 1.46 17.10 -9.28
CA LEU A 703 2.33 17.57 -10.35
C LEU A 703 1.81 18.92 -10.91
N HIS A 704 2.62 19.97 -10.77
CA HIS A 704 2.29 21.30 -11.28
C HIS A 704 2.38 21.35 -12.81
N HIS A 705 1.54 22.21 -13.41
CA HIS A 705 1.54 22.64 -14.83
C HIS A 705 2.89 22.98 -15.49
N GLN A 706 3.97 23.12 -14.72
CA GLN A 706 5.32 23.47 -15.19
C GLN A 706 6.22 22.25 -15.39
N VAL A 707 5.78 21.05 -14.99
CA VAL A 707 6.45 19.79 -15.31
C VAL A 707 6.03 19.33 -16.71
N ARG A 708 7.00 19.08 -17.58
CA ARG A 708 6.81 18.38 -18.85
C ARG A 708 7.29 16.96 -18.69
N ILE A 709 6.51 15.99 -19.14
CA ILE A 709 6.91 14.58 -19.10
C ILE A 709 7.15 14.10 -20.53
N VAL A 710 8.28 13.45 -20.76
CA VAL A 710 8.65 12.79 -22.00
C VAL A 710 8.84 11.30 -21.71
N VAL A 711 8.10 10.48 -22.44
CA VAL A 711 8.16 9.02 -22.42
C VAL A 711 8.67 8.59 -23.79
N GLU A 712 9.80 7.88 -23.85
CA GLU A 712 10.31 7.33 -25.11
C GLU A 712 9.78 5.90 -25.33
N ALA A 713 9.27 5.62 -26.52
CA ALA A 713 8.80 4.30 -26.91
C ALA A 713 9.72 3.69 -27.98
N PRO A 714 10.23 2.46 -27.82
CA PRO A 714 11.04 1.81 -28.84
C PRO A 714 10.19 1.45 -30.08
N VAL A 715 10.58 1.96 -31.24
CA VAL A 715 9.86 1.71 -32.51
C VAL A 715 10.23 0.34 -33.08
N VAL A 716 9.34 -0.64 -32.92
CA VAL A 716 9.46 -1.95 -33.58
C VAL A 716 9.07 -1.82 -35.06
N LEU A 717 10.07 -1.79 -35.94
CA LEU A 717 9.85 -1.77 -37.40
C LEU A 717 9.34 -3.14 -37.89
N ARG A 718 8.08 -3.20 -38.35
CA ARG A 718 7.57 -4.37 -39.09
C ARG A 718 8.40 -4.58 -40.37
N PRO A 719 8.94 -5.79 -40.64
CA PRO A 719 9.66 -6.06 -41.88
C PRO A 719 8.71 -6.06 -43.08
N GLY A 720 8.99 -5.20 -44.06
CA GLY A 720 8.24 -5.14 -45.32
C GLY A 720 8.44 -6.38 -46.20
N ARG A 721 7.45 -6.71 -47.04
CA ARG A 721 7.49 -7.84 -47.97
C ARG A 721 8.69 -7.71 -48.94
N ARG A 722 9.49 -8.77 -49.07
CA ARG A 722 10.59 -8.86 -50.04
C ARG A 722 10.08 -8.94 -51.47
N GLN A 723 10.54 -8.03 -52.35
CA GLN A 723 10.67 -8.29 -53.78
C GLN A 723 12.10 -8.76 -54.09
N ARG A 724 12.25 -9.63 -55.09
CA ARG A 724 13.55 -10.18 -55.52
C ARG A 724 14.23 -9.24 -56.51
N CYS A 725 15.53 -8.98 -56.37
CA CYS A 725 16.47 -9.13 -57.48
C CYS A 725 17.97 -9.07 -57.09
N ALA A 726 18.76 -9.57 -58.05
CA ALA A 726 20.20 -9.85 -58.14
C ALA A 726 21.27 -9.01 -57.38
N GLN A 727 22.30 -9.75 -56.96
CA GLN A 727 23.76 -9.48 -57.03
C GLN A 727 24.36 -8.18 -56.46
N GLY A 728 25.32 -8.35 -55.56
CA GLY A 728 26.28 -7.32 -55.13
C GLY A 728 26.87 -7.67 -53.77
N ARG A 729 28.18 -7.96 -53.69
CA ARG A 729 28.89 -8.11 -52.41
C ARG A 729 29.23 -6.72 -51.88
N ASP A 730 28.96 -6.46 -50.61
CA ASP A 730 29.97 -5.87 -49.73
C ASP A 730 29.68 -6.14 -48.25
N ARG A 731 30.75 -6.19 -47.44
CA ARG A 731 30.70 -6.55 -46.01
C ARG A 731 30.46 -5.32 -45.15
N VAL A 732 29.47 -5.38 -44.25
CA VAL A 732 29.43 -4.56 -43.04
C VAL A 732 29.22 -5.48 -41.84
N VAL A 733 30.04 -5.30 -40.81
CA VAL A 733 30.05 -6.13 -39.59
C VAL A 733 28.83 -5.78 -38.73
N GLY A 734 27.98 -6.76 -38.47
CA GLY A 734 26.87 -6.64 -37.52
C GLY A 734 27.25 -7.24 -36.16
N ALA A 735 27.47 -6.39 -35.16
CA ALA A 735 27.51 -6.81 -33.76
C ALA A 735 26.10 -6.69 -33.17
N GLY A 736 25.38 -7.81 -33.10
CA GLY A 736 24.14 -7.92 -32.33
C GLY A 736 24.42 -8.61 -31.01
N ALA A 737 24.24 -7.90 -29.89
CA ALA A 737 24.14 -8.49 -28.57
C ALA A 737 22.76 -8.13 -28.01
N ALA A 738 21.88 -9.13 -27.91
CA ALA A 738 20.64 -8.98 -27.17
C ALA A 738 20.96 -8.99 -25.68
N ILE A 739 20.49 -7.98 -24.94
CA ILE A 739 20.55 -8.00 -23.48
C ILE A 739 19.49 -9.00 -23.00
N VAL A 740 19.96 -10.11 -22.45
CA VAL A 740 19.13 -11.03 -21.66
C VAL A 740 19.12 -10.52 -20.23
N GLU A 741 18.09 -9.76 -19.87
CA GLU A 741 17.85 -9.36 -18.49
C GLU A 741 17.16 -10.52 -17.76
N ARG A 742 17.85 -11.13 -16.78
CA ARG A 742 17.27 -12.15 -15.91
C ARG A 742 16.71 -11.47 -14.67
N CYS A 743 15.40 -11.61 -14.43
CA CYS A 743 14.82 -11.28 -13.12
C CYS A 743 15.36 -12.23 -12.04
N PRO A 744 15.70 -11.72 -10.84
CA PRO A 744 15.90 -12.53 -9.65
C PRO A 744 14.60 -12.56 -8.83
N ASP A 745 13.62 -13.33 -9.29
CA ASP A 745 12.60 -13.93 -8.43
C ASP A 745 13.00 -15.41 -8.23
N GLU A 746 12.55 -16.04 -7.13
CA GLU A 746 12.98 -17.38 -6.63
C GLU A 746 14.35 -17.46 -5.93
N VAL A 747 14.45 -16.95 -4.69
CA VAL A 747 15.00 -17.73 -3.56
C VAL A 747 14.24 -17.37 -2.29
N GLU A 748 13.13 -18.06 -2.04
CA GLU A 748 12.47 -18.07 -0.74
C GLU A 748 12.45 -19.52 -0.23
N LEU A 749 13.14 -19.77 0.89
CA LEU A 749 13.08 -20.94 1.79
C LEU A 749 14.41 -21.03 2.56
N LEU A 750 14.38 -20.74 3.87
CA LEU A 750 15.17 -21.34 4.97
C LEU A 750 15.17 -20.41 6.19
N LEU A 751 14.07 -20.40 6.93
CA LEU A 751 14.10 -20.24 8.39
C LEU A 751 13.16 -21.31 8.96
N GLU A 752 13.72 -22.19 9.79
CA GLU A 752 12.99 -23.35 10.31
C GLU A 752 11.93 -22.94 11.33
N ARG A 753 10.81 -23.68 11.32
CA ARG A 753 9.71 -23.49 12.27
C ARG A 753 10.15 -23.87 13.68
N ALA A 754 10.08 -22.93 14.61
CA ALA A 754 10.15 -23.26 16.03
C ALA A 754 8.78 -23.75 16.52
N HIS A 755 8.61 -25.06 16.71
CA HIS A 755 7.42 -25.61 17.35
C HIS A 755 7.40 -25.28 18.86
N ALA A 756 6.29 -24.73 19.35
CA ALA A 756 6.10 -24.32 20.74
C ALA A 756 4.95 -25.08 21.42
N HIS A 757 5.15 -26.37 21.72
CA HIS A 757 4.30 -27.12 22.63
C HIS A 757 5.12 -28.10 23.49
N ALA A 758 5.22 -27.81 24.80
CA ALA A 758 5.17 -28.80 25.89
C ALA A 758 5.35 -28.10 27.25
N GLN A 759 4.43 -28.33 28.18
CA GLN A 759 4.66 -28.12 29.61
C GLN A 759 4.78 -29.48 30.32
N HIS A 760 5.73 -29.57 31.26
CA HIS A 760 5.84 -30.53 32.37
C HIS A 760 5.59 -32.04 32.14
N GLN A 761 6.66 -32.85 32.23
CA GLN A 761 6.81 -33.95 33.21
C GLN A 761 8.23 -34.56 33.22
N THR A 762 8.52 -35.47 34.16
CA THR A 762 9.88 -35.82 34.63
C THR A 762 10.38 -37.21 34.21
N ALA A 763 11.68 -37.28 33.88
CA ALA A 763 12.63 -38.42 34.01
C ALA A 763 12.36 -39.80 33.36
N ALA A 764 13.23 -40.21 32.42
CA ALA A 764 13.99 -41.50 32.40
C ALA A 764 14.86 -41.63 31.11
N ALA A 765 15.76 -42.61 31.04
CA ALA A 765 16.89 -42.71 30.10
C ALA A 765 16.68 -43.58 28.83
N ASP A 766 17.56 -43.34 27.84
CA ASP A 766 18.17 -44.27 26.85
C ASP A 766 17.39 -44.80 25.61
N PRO A 767 18.08 -45.15 24.49
CA PRO A 767 17.66 -44.72 23.14
C PRO A 767 17.50 -45.79 22.00
N ILE A 768 16.98 -45.27 20.86
CA ILE A 768 17.32 -45.55 19.42
C ILE A 768 16.92 -46.87 18.69
N GLU A 769 16.66 -46.67 17.37
CA GLU A 769 16.46 -47.58 16.22
C GLU A 769 15.19 -48.48 16.14
N GLY A 770 14.64 -48.79 14.95
CA GLY A 770 15.03 -48.41 13.57
C GLY A 770 13.95 -48.84 12.53
N SER A 771 13.96 -48.27 11.31
CA SER A 771 12.89 -48.43 10.30
C SER A 771 13.22 -49.45 9.18
N VAL A 772 12.18 -49.95 8.49
CA VAL A 772 12.30 -50.70 7.22
C VAL A 772 11.35 -50.13 6.16
N SER A 773 11.75 -50.20 4.89
CA SER A 773 11.25 -49.42 3.75
C SER A 773 10.38 -50.21 2.75
N LEU A 774 9.37 -49.53 2.18
CA LEU A 774 8.86 -49.69 0.80
C LEU A 774 8.47 -48.29 0.31
N ARG A 775 9.21 -47.64 -0.61
CA ARG A 775 9.16 -47.76 -2.08
C ARG A 775 7.84 -47.34 -2.74
N ASP A 776 7.98 -46.32 -3.59
CA ASP A 776 7.22 -45.99 -4.80
C ASP A 776 5.69 -45.85 -4.72
N LEU A 777 5.19 -44.63 -4.99
CA LEU A 777 4.35 -44.34 -6.17
C LEU A 777 3.95 -42.85 -6.24
N GLN A 778 4.43 -42.20 -7.31
CA GLN A 778 3.71 -41.37 -8.27
C GLN A 778 2.64 -40.36 -7.80
N ARG A 779 2.94 -39.08 -8.10
CA ARG A 779 1.97 -37.98 -8.20
C ARG A 779 0.88 -38.30 -9.24
N VAL A 780 -0.39 -38.10 -8.90
CA VAL A 780 -1.49 -38.03 -9.87
C VAL A 780 -2.08 -36.62 -9.85
N VAL A 781 -2.01 -35.96 -11.00
CA VAL A 781 -2.76 -34.73 -11.30
C VAL A 781 -4.15 -35.15 -11.77
N VAL A 782 -5.20 -34.60 -11.17
CA VAL A 782 -6.58 -34.77 -11.66
C VAL A 782 -7.07 -33.44 -12.23
N ALA A 783 -7.15 -33.36 -13.55
CA ALA A 783 -7.90 -32.31 -14.23
C ALA A 783 -9.39 -32.71 -14.27
N GLN A 784 -10.29 -31.78 -13.95
CA GLN A 784 -11.73 -31.98 -14.10
C GLN A 784 -12.15 -31.83 -15.56
N HIS A 785 -13.14 -32.62 -15.98
CA HIS A 785 -13.79 -32.54 -17.29
C HIS A 785 -15.32 -32.50 -17.10
N GLU A 786 -15.99 -31.70 -17.92
CA GLU A 786 -17.44 -31.53 -17.93
C GLU A 786 -18.18 -32.80 -18.45
N ASN A 787 -19.34 -33.14 -17.87
CA ASN A 787 -20.65 -32.96 -18.55
C ASN A 787 -21.86 -33.63 -17.85
N VAL A 788 -22.98 -32.87 -17.80
CA VAL A 788 -24.37 -33.25 -18.12
C VAL A 788 -25.14 -34.32 -17.29
N ARG A 789 -26.22 -33.83 -16.64
CA ARG A 789 -27.59 -34.41 -16.42
C ARG A 789 -27.76 -35.93 -16.22
N ASP A 790 -28.45 -36.35 -15.15
CA ASP A 790 -29.94 -36.37 -15.15
C ASP A 790 -30.55 -36.62 -13.74
N GLN A 791 -31.87 -36.79 -13.67
CA GLN A 791 -32.75 -36.58 -12.50
C GLN A 791 -32.93 -37.75 -11.48
N VAL A 792 -33.68 -37.44 -10.40
CA VAL A 792 -34.53 -38.30 -9.52
C VAL A 792 -33.96 -38.76 -8.15
N GLN A 793 -34.24 -37.95 -7.12
CA GLN A 793 -35.07 -38.17 -5.91
C GLN A 793 -35.21 -39.57 -5.20
N PRO A 794 -35.62 -39.61 -3.90
CA PRO A 794 -34.86 -40.35 -2.89
C PRO A 794 -35.62 -41.40 -2.05
N VAL A 795 -34.87 -42.33 -1.44
CA VAL A 795 -35.21 -43.18 -0.26
C VAL A 795 -33.89 -43.52 0.44
N GLY A 796 -33.70 -43.61 1.77
CA GLY A 796 -34.60 -43.40 2.90
C GLY A 796 -34.29 -44.37 4.06
N GLY A 797 -33.95 -43.84 5.24
CA GLY A 797 -34.04 -44.54 6.54
C GLY A 797 -32.86 -45.39 7.04
N GLY A 798 -32.63 -45.38 8.36
CA GLY A 798 -32.31 -46.64 9.06
C GLY A 798 -31.07 -46.76 9.98
N ARG A 799 -30.96 -45.95 11.04
CA ARG A 799 -30.61 -46.38 12.43
C ARG A 799 -29.87 -47.75 12.66
N LYS A 800 -28.65 -47.72 13.24
CA LYS A 800 -28.29 -48.09 14.66
C LYS A 800 -26.86 -48.67 14.87
N VAL A 801 -26.09 -47.97 15.71
CA VAL A 801 -25.39 -48.42 16.96
C VAL A 801 -24.95 -49.90 17.12
N SER A 802 -23.66 -50.12 17.41
CA SER A 802 -23.16 -50.91 18.58
C SER A 802 -21.65 -50.74 18.82
N GLU A 803 -21.13 -51.23 19.96
CA GLU A 803 -19.88 -50.80 20.61
C GLU A 803 -18.73 -51.84 20.63
N ARG A 804 -17.52 -51.38 21.04
CA ARG A 804 -16.34 -52.13 21.56
C ARG A 804 -15.60 -53.02 20.54
N GLY A 805 -14.26 -53.14 20.55
CA GLY A 805 -13.21 -52.50 21.35
C GLY A 805 -12.15 -53.49 21.82
N GLN A 806 -10.88 -53.35 21.40
CA GLN A 806 -9.71 -54.05 21.95
C GLN A 806 -8.38 -53.36 21.56
N ARG A 807 -7.35 -53.44 22.43
CA ARG A 807 -5.97 -52.94 22.24
C ARG A 807 -4.96 -54.08 22.42
N ILE A 808 -3.91 -54.17 21.60
CA ILE A 808 -2.61 -54.77 21.97
C ILE A 808 -1.46 -54.09 21.15
N PRO A 809 -0.14 -54.28 21.43
CA PRO A 809 0.78 -53.15 21.64
C PRO A 809 1.99 -53.09 20.67
N VAL A 810 2.89 -52.12 20.90
CA VAL A 810 4.18 -51.96 20.20
C VAL A 810 5.33 -52.27 21.17
N ALA A 811 6.42 -52.85 20.67
CA ALA A 811 7.67 -53.11 21.41
C ALA A 811 8.90 -52.64 20.61
N SER A 812 10.01 -52.39 21.31
CA SER A 812 11.22 -51.69 20.85
C SER A 812 12.51 -52.48 21.13
N ALA A 813 13.58 -52.22 20.35
CA ALA A 813 15.03 -52.48 20.61
C ALA A 813 15.87 -52.22 19.32
N PRO A 814 17.22 -52.10 19.37
CA PRO A 814 18.03 -51.25 20.26
C PRO A 814 19.22 -50.55 19.53
N ASP A 815 20.07 -49.84 20.30
CA ASP A 815 21.18 -48.94 19.91
C ASP A 815 22.54 -49.59 19.48
N LEU A 816 23.53 -48.73 19.13
CA LEU A 816 24.98 -48.91 18.82
C LEU A 816 25.38 -49.10 17.32
N GLY A 817 26.30 -48.31 16.72
CA GLY A 817 27.01 -47.09 17.16
C GLY A 817 28.20 -46.66 16.24
N HIS A 818 28.54 -45.37 16.26
CA HIS A 818 29.78 -44.69 15.75
C HIS A 818 30.28 -44.89 14.30
N LEU A 819 30.30 -43.80 13.49
CA LEU A 819 31.54 -43.10 13.05
C LEU A 819 31.27 -41.81 12.24
N ASP A 820 32.21 -40.86 12.33
CA ASP A 820 32.14 -39.44 11.89
C ASP A 820 31.83 -39.16 10.42
N TRP A 821 31.08 -38.08 10.15
CA TRP A 821 31.25 -37.22 8.96
C TRP A 821 31.07 -35.73 9.30
N HIS A 822 32.14 -34.95 9.10
CA HIS A 822 32.18 -33.49 9.16
C HIS A 822 32.01 -32.85 7.75
N ARG A 823 31.69 -31.54 7.75
CA ARG A 823 31.45 -30.59 6.63
C ARG A 823 29.94 -30.40 6.36
N ASP A 824 29.34 -29.21 6.46
CA ASP A 824 29.92 -27.85 6.41
C ASP A 824 29.47 -26.95 7.59
N VAL A 825 30.44 -26.40 8.34
CA VAL A 825 30.22 -25.30 9.30
C VAL A 825 31.40 -24.33 9.16
N PHE A 826 31.15 -23.11 8.69
CA PHE A 826 32.18 -22.06 8.65
C PHE A 826 32.39 -21.49 10.06
N ALA A 827 33.62 -21.62 10.56
CA ALA A 827 34.00 -21.10 11.86
C ALA A 827 34.36 -19.60 11.78
N ALA A 828 34.31 -18.92 12.93
CA ALA A 828 34.59 -17.50 13.04
C ALA A 828 36.10 -17.18 12.88
N ARG A 829 36.61 -17.25 11.62
CA ARG A 829 37.81 -16.54 11.14
C ARG A 829 38.03 -16.57 9.61
N ASP A 830 37.16 -17.23 8.85
CA ASP A 830 37.30 -17.29 7.39
C ASP A 830 36.81 -16.00 6.71
N VAL A 831 37.74 -15.28 6.07
CA VAL A 831 37.42 -14.13 5.21
C VAL A 831 37.15 -14.65 3.80
N VAL A 832 35.88 -14.68 3.40
CA VAL A 832 35.51 -14.87 2.00
C VAL A 832 35.94 -13.61 1.23
N GLU A 833 37.00 -13.73 0.44
CA GLU A 833 37.43 -12.68 -0.48
C GLU A 833 36.58 -12.74 -1.76
N ALA A 834 35.48 -11.98 -1.77
CA ALA A 834 34.72 -11.74 -2.99
C ALA A 834 35.54 -10.88 -3.97
N GLN A 835 36.36 -11.52 -4.82
CA GLN A 835 37.03 -10.82 -5.90
C GLN A 835 36.02 -10.31 -6.92
N VAL A 836 36.13 -9.01 -7.22
CA VAL A 836 35.41 -8.41 -8.35
C VAL A 836 35.96 -9.03 -9.63
N VAL A 837 35.17 -9.89 -10.26
CA VAL A 837 35.47 -10.40 -11.61
C VAL A 837 35.38 -9.22 -12.58
N ARG A 838 36.52 -8.55 -12.80
CA ARG A 838 36.71 -7.69 -13.97
C ARG A 838 36.57 -8.57 -15.19
N ALA A 839 35.58 -8.30 -16.02
CA ALA A 839 35.49 -8.93 -17.34
C ALA A 839 36.79 -8.66 -18.12
N SER A 840 37.59 -9.70 -18.32
CA SER A 840 38.79 -9.62 -19.13
C SER A 840 38.40 -9.30 -20.57
N ARG A 841 39.10 -8.35 -21.19
CA ARG A 841 38.98 -8.06 -22.62
C ARG A 841 39.99 -8.92 -23.36
N ASP A 842 39.59 -10.10 -23.82
CA ASP A 842 40.28 -10.75 -24.94
C ASP A 842 39.33 -11.64 -25.77
N PRO A 843 39.09 -11.34 -27.06
CA PRO A 843 38.21 -12.13 -27.92
C PRO A 843 39.03 -13.20 -28.67
N GLY A 844 39.46 -14.25 -27.96
CA GLY A 844 40.52 -15.12 -28.48
C GLY A 844 40.63 -16.55 -27.94
N ASP A 845 39.55 -17.18 -27.45
CA ASP A 845 39.56 -18.63 -27.18
C ASP A 845 38.17 -19.26 -27.39
N VAL A 846 37.92 -19.72 -28.62
CA VAL A 846 36.83 -20.65 -28.96
C VAL A 846 37.42 -21.75 -29.82
N VAL A 847 37.70 -22.91 -29.21
CA VAL A 847 38.21 -24.11 -29.91
C VAL A 847 37.06 -25.09 -30.15
N ASP A 848 36.95 -25.55 -31.40
CA ASP A 848 35.96 -26.52 -31.89
C ASP A 848 36.15 -27.92 -31.26
N GLY A 849 35.07 -28.67 -31.07
CA GLY A 849 35.02 -29.84 -30.20
C GLY A 849 33.91 -30.85 -30.51
N ARG A 850 33.85 -31.35 -31.75
CA ARG A 850 33.02 -32.54 -32.10
C ARG A 850 33.64 -33.84 -31.56
N ARG A 851 32.78 -34.84 -31.23
CA ARG A 851 33.00 -36.25 -30.78
C ARG A 851 32.66 -36.44 -29.28
N LEU A 852 31.96 -37.48 -28.81
CA LEU A 852 31.50 -38.77 -29.38
C LEU A 852 30.16 -39.25 -28.75
N PHE A 853 29.44 -40.16 -29.45
CA PHE A 853 28.28 -40.94 -28.95
C PHE A 853 28.72 -42.25 -28.23
N PRO A 854 27.84 -42.95 -27.49
CA PRO A 854 27.14 -44.10 -28.10
C PRO A 854 25.65 -44.31 -27.72
N VAL A 855 25.06 -45.32 -28.36
CA VAL A 855 23.63 -45.71 -28.48
C VAL A 855 23.63 -47.25 -28.67
N ARG A 856 22.70 -48.13 -28.21
CA ARG A 856 21.23 -48.07 -28.09
C ARG A 856 20.67 -49.03 -27.00
N ALA A 857 19.34 -49.04 -26.88
CA ALA A 857 18.42 -49.98 -26.21
C ALA A 857 18.66 -51.51 -26.39
N GLY A 858 18.02 -52.30 -25.52
CA GLY A 858 17.70 -53.72 -25.75
C GLY A 858 17.17 -54.45 -24.51
N ALA A 859 15.99 -55.08 -24.58
CA ALA A 859 15.43 -55.90 -23.51
C ALA A 859 15.42 -57.39 -23.89
N ARG A 860 15.76 -58.29 -22.96
CA ARG A 860 15.25 -59.69 -22.87
C ARG A 860 15.68 -60.38 -21.56
N VAL A 861 14.94 -61.42 -21.21
CA VAL A 861 15.12 -62.33 -20.05
C VAL A 861 15.78 -63.64 -20.53
N LEU A 862 16.28 -64.44 -19.57
CA LEU A 862 16.97 -65.76 -19.68
C LEU A 862 18.50 -65.65 -19.81
N ASP A 863 19.33 -66.48 -19.16
CA ASP A 863 19.15 -67.39 -18.00
C ASP A 863 20.56 -67.76 -17.46
N GLN A 864 20.63 -68.30 -16.24
CA GLN A 864 21.69 -69.17 -15.71
C GLN A 864 23.16 -68.68 -15.53
N ASP A 865 23.55 -68.76 -14.25
CA ASP A 865 24.77 -69.35 -13.70
C ASP A 865 26.14 -68.61 -13.68
N ARG A 866 26.58 -68.45 -12.42
CA ARG A 866 27.91 -68.77 -11.86
C ARG A 866 29.13 -67.84 -12.04
N THR A 867 29.47 -67.29 -10.87
CA THR A 867 30.76 -67.42 -10.13
C THR A 867 31.82 -66.31 -10.17
N ARG A 868 32.11 -65.85 -8.93
CA ARG A 868 33.40 -65.43 -8.35
C ARG A 868 33.93 -64.03 -8.67
N ASP A 869 33.74 -63.13 -7.68
CA ASP A 869 34.77 -62.59 -6.76
C ASP A 869 36.22 -62.37 -7.24
N PRO A 870 36.94 -61.39 -6.65
CA PRO A 870 36.55 -60.56 -5.49
C PRO A 870 36.32 -59.07 -5.78
#